data_AF-A0A849QYE6-F1
#
_entry.id   AF-A0A849QYE6-F1
#
_cell.length_a   1.000
_cell.length_b   1.000
_cell.length_c   1.000
_cell.angle_alpha   90.00
_cell.angle_beta   90.00
_cell.angle_gamma   90.00
#
_symmetry.space_group_name_H-M   'P 1'
#
loop_
_entity.id
_entity.type
_entity.pdbx_description
1 polymer ?
#
loop_
_entity_poly.entity_id
_entity_poly.type
_entity_poly.pdbx_seq_one_letter_code
_entity_poly.pdbx_strand_id
1 'polypeptide(L)'
;MYKRYIYQKKHKKDLQEEEIYFIHKDEPLDRAQQAFTFSFETIEALGNIEYWTNIWLLSISLSVIKTLKISYERKGDKEKEQELNKVIGSLPDEILEMVNDPQLVTPFGYLTNILDRSHSSIIKIARKQYRLTSILNRVRSGVAIFIDNVDEYFGGHLGQHGERSSVTGVLSSELWYNAQIGLINAIWVLSGQSSHIKVFASIRKEAWERLLRNDPIGLQKKGSALDIGYTKSELKDIFEKNIKRMNKKDLVNANFINEDLIYAFLGLSDNKIANARVDNQKEDIFDYIYRHTLKRPRDFMVIGGALAAIYPNERTEVNIRSVVNREATTIARTYLAETKPFLDFIRPFDELFDLIDSDILSKSEIKGICSTYNNQKNCEKNHVFCNLYKVGLLGYVDIDEENGNIIQKFERPGDKIFESKILPVSDFYLIHPILNSLIRERKKMKEGAPYHINPRTIVGDGRPWKNPRIYRTDRYCSFIYRVCSTDRFLNKRGVFLASSASKKEFVEVLGNKLKKLNLAVEPDKWTTPEKLETGRVLCDEVCPKVFRNLWMLAEVSDFNPNVFFECGFALGLGRRVVFLCDDKSEDIKAKLGEQLYKSYQTVDEIPDKLGWKTEKFNNNKINDLYQVPRVFKHINNFNSPNDRDKSNEVYVVSFNHETELVRKLTERYSYTKVAINILDQCFIPEGLAESLINARAVLVNLAGVQRGSNDNKMHDAQLMFLAGICVSQGVPVKIFQSHKNFYRDVWNISIMDNSGEDIVKFADACPYKNTE
;
A
#
# COMPACT_ATOMS: atom_id res chain seq x y z
N MET A 1 -4.75 21.52 -27.29
CA MET A 1 -3.69 21.70 -28.32
C MET A 1 -3.75 20.66 -29.45
N TYR A 2 -3.73 19.35 -29.17
CA TYR A 2 -3.74 18.30 -30.21
C TYR A 2 -4.97 18.32 -31.15
N LYS A 3 -6.18 18.48 -30.62
CA LYS A 3 -7.40 18.62 -31.45
C LYS A 3 -7.32 19.79 -32.42
N ARG A 4 -6.79 20.93 -31.99
CA ARG A 4 -6.56 22.08 -32.88
C ARG A 4 -5.61 21.72 -34.02
N TYR A 5 -4.48 21.08 -33.71
CA TYR A 5 -3.53 20.65 -34.74
C TYR A 5 -4.17 19.69 -35.76
N ILE A 6 -4.93 18.69 -35.30
CA ILE A 6 -5.69 17.80 -36.20
C ILE A 6 -6.68 18.60 -37.04
N TYR A 7 -7.46 19.47 -36.42
CA TYR A 7 -8.50 20.26 -37.10
C TYR A 7 -7.89 21.16 -38.17
N GLN A 8 -6.80 21.85 -37.82
CA GLN A 8 -6.00 22.64 -38.76
C GLN A 8 -5.43 21.77 -39.89
N LYS A 9 -4.89 20.59 -39.60
CA LYS A 9 -4.32 19.69 -40.63
C LYS A 9 -5.40 19.13 -41.57
N LYS A 10 -6.55 18.74 -41.04
CA LYS A 10 -7.70 18.24 -41.80
C LYS A 10 -8.16 19.29 -42.80
N HIS A 11 -8.38 20.50 -42.30
CA HIS A 11 -8.92 21.59 -43.11
C HIS A 11 -7.85 22.39 -43.86
N LYS A 12 -6.55 22.09 -43.68
CA LYS A 12 -5.47 22.67 -44.47
C LYS A 12 -5.47 22.25 -45.95
N LYS A 13 -6.10 21.11 -46.28
CA LYS A 13 -6.23 20.65 -47.67
C LYS A 13 -7.39 21.32 -48.43
N ASP A 14 -8.42 21.77 -47.71
CA ASP A 14 -9.61 22.43 -48.27
C ASP A 14 -9.48 23.97 -48.36
N LEU A 15 -8.30 24.51 -47.99
CA LEU A 15 -7.97 25.94 -47.96
C LEU A 15 -7.96 26.63 -49.34
N GLN A 16 -8.29 25.92 -50.42
CA GLN A 16 -8.52 26.56 -51.71
C GLN A 16 -9.98 27.00 -51.92
N GLU A 17 -10.97 26.51 -51.14
CA GLU A 17 -12.39 26.86 -51.35
C GLU A 17 -13.22 27.13 -50.08
N GLU A 18 -12.86 26.64 -48.88
CA GLU A 18 -13.60 26.95 -47.64
C GLU A 18 -12.72 27.58 -46.53
N GLU A 19 -12.98 28.84 -46.19
CA GLU A 19 -12.22 29.58 -45.17
C GLU A 19 -12.71 29.28 -43.75
N ILE A 20 -11.88 28.59 -42.97
CA ILE A 20 -12.09 28.39 -41.52
C ILE A 20 -11.22 29.35 -40.72
N TYR A 21 -11.85 30.15 -39.86
CA TYR A 21 -11.21 31.07 -38.92
C TYR A 21 -10.95 30.40 -37.57
N PHE A 22 -9.79 30.68 -36.97
CA PHE A 22 -9.35 30.08 -35.70
C PHE A 22 -9.25 31.13 -34.59
N ILE A 23 -9.77 30.81 -33.40
CA ILE A 23 -9.72 31.66 -32.21
C ILE A 23 -9.11 30.87 -31.04
N HIS A 24 -8.04 31.35 -30.39
CA HIS A 24 -7.16 32.49 -30.73
C HIS A 24 -6.38 32.24 -32.03
N LYS A 25 -6.03 33.25 -32.83
CA LYS A 25 -5.24 33.07 -34.07
C LYS A 25 -3.82 32.59 -33.79
N ASP A 26 -3.09 33.35 -32.97
CA ASP A 26 -1.66 33.16 -32.72
C ASP A 26 -1.35 32.14 -31.60
N GLU A 27 -2.21 32.04 -30.59
CA GLU A 27 -2.07 31.03 -29.55
C GLU A 27 -2.86 29.75 -29.85
N PRO A 28 -2.38 28.57 -29.43
CA PRO A 28 -3.05 27.30 -29.69
C PRO A 28 -4.38 27.15 -28.94
N LEU A 29 -4.56 27.85 -27.82
CA LEU A 29 -5.71 27.73 -26.93
C LEU A 29 -6.00 29.09 -26.31
N ASP A 30 -7.26 29.39 -26.12
CA ASP A 30 -7.72 30.53 -25.33
C ASP A 30 -7.75 30.12 -23.84
N ARG A 31 -7.01 30.86 -23.02
CA ARG A 31 -6.82 30.62 -21.58
C ARG A 31 -6.75 31.95 -20.87
N ALA A 32 -7.24 32.01 -19.63
CA ALA A 32 -7.05 33.19 -18.81
C ALA A 32 -5.60 33.31 -18.30
N GLN A 33 -5.11 34.54 -18.16
CA GLN A 33 -3.73 34.81 -17.74
C GLN A 33 -3.57 35.12 -16.24
N GLN A 34 -4.62 35.56 -15.54
CA GLN A 34 -4.55 35.93 -14.11
C GLN A 34 -5.84 35.58 -13.38
N ALA A 35 -5.78 35.13 -12.13
CA ALA A 35 -6.96 34.88 -11.31
C ALA A 35 -7.65 36.19 -10.90
N PHE A 36 -8.98 36.23 -10.96
CA PHE A 36 -9.78 37.41 -10.59
C PHE A 36 -10.32 37.29 -9.17
N THR A 37 -10.49 38.41 -8.46
CA THR A 37 -11.02 38.46 -7.10
C THR A 37 -12.48 38.92 -7.10
N PHE A 38 -13.42 38.11 -6.61
CA PHE A 38 -14.84 38.44 -6.59
C PHE A 38 -15.29 39.05 -5.26
N SER A 39 -16.16 40.07 -5.33
CA SER A 39 -16.91 40.56 -4.17
C SER A 39 -18.03 39.58 -3.77
N PHE A 40 -18.52 39.67 -2.54
CA PHE A 40 -19.61 38.80 -2.05
C PHE A 40 -20.88 38.93 -2.91
N GLU A 41 -21.27 40.15 -3.25
CA GLU A 41 -22.43 40.45 -4.09
C GLU A 41 -22.27 39.84 -5.50
N THR A 42 -21.05 39.86 -6.02
CA THR A 42 -20.74 39.27 -7.32
C THR A 42 -20.87 37.75 -7.28
N ILE A 43 -20.40 37.10 -6.21
CA ILE A 43 -20.57 35.66 -6.03
C ILE A 43 -22.04 35.26 -5.90
N GLU A 44 -22.85 36.04 -5.19
CA GLU A 44 -24.29 35.75 -5.04
C GLU A 44 -25.00 35.75 -6.41
N ALA A 45 -24.76 36.74 -7.27
CA ALA A 45 -25.30 36.73 -8.63
C ALA A 45 -24.76 35.59 -9.49
N LEU A 46 -23.44 35.34 -9.42
CA LEU A 46 -22.79 34.26 -10.17
C LEU A 46 -23.08 32.87 -9.58
N GLY A 47 -23.87 32.78 -8.51
CA GLY A 47 -24.43 31.54 -7.99
C GLY A 47 -25.50 30.92 -8.90
N ASN A 48 -26.03 31.67 -9.87
CA ASN A 48 -26.99 31.15 -10.85
C ASN A 48 -26.31 30.77 -12.19
N ILE A 49 -26.50 29.52 -12.59
CA ILE A 49 -25.95 28.89 -13.79
C ILE A 49 -26.41 29.53 -15.11
N GLU A 50 -27.59 30.15 -15.13
CA GLU A 50 -28.13 30.84 -16.31
C GLU A 50 -27.31 32.10 -16.63
N TYR A 51 -26.87 32.84 -15.61
CA TYR A 51 -25.99 33.99 -15.82
C TYR A 51 -24.66 33.57 -16.41
N TRP A 52 -24.06 32.49 -15.91
CA TRP A 52 -22.84 31.93 -16.49
C TRP A 52 -23.02 31.49 -17.94
N THR A 53 -24.16 30.86 -18.25
CA THR A 53 -24.50 30.47 -19.63
C THR A 53 -24.56 31.70 -20.54
N ASN A 54 -25.23 32.77 -20.10
CA ASN A 54 -25.37 34.00 -20.87
C ASN A 54 -24.05 34.78 -21.02
N ILE A 55 -23.22 34.82 -19.97
CA ILE A 55 -21.91 35.45 -20.02
C ILE A 55 -21.01 34.70 -21.02
N TRP A 56 -20.95 33.36 -20.96
CA TRP A 56 -20.16 32.58 -21.92
C TRP A 56 -20.67 32.72 -23.35
N LEU A 57 -21.98 32.66 -23.56
CA LEU A 57 -22.59 32.90 -24.87
C LEU A 57 -22.19 34.26 -25.41
N LEU A 58 -22.29 35.31 -24.57
CA LEU A 58 -21.90 36.66 -24.95
C LEU A 58 -20.41 36.72 -25.32
N SER A 59 -19.52 36.24 -24.45
CA SER A 59 -18.07 36.25 -24.68
C SER A 59 -17.65 35.52 -25.96
N ILE A 60 -18.20 34.33 -26.19
CA ILE A 60 -17.92 33.55 -27.41
C ILE A 60 -18.45 34.29 -28.64
N SER A 61 -19.67 34.83 -28.57
CA SER A 61 -20.30 35.53 -29.69
C SER A 61 -19.52 36.79 -30.09
N LEU A 62 -19.11 37.59 -29.10
CA LEU A 62 -18.31 38.80 -29.34
C LEU A 62 -16.97 38.46 -29.99
N SER A 63 -16.33 37.39 -29.53
CA SER A 63 -15.09 36.91 -30.11
C SER A 63 -15.23 36.48 -31.58
N VAL A 64 -16.33 35.78 -31.92
CA VAL A 64 -16.66 35.41 -33.30
C VAL A 64 -16.84 36.66 -34.16
N ILE A 65 -17.67 37.61 -33.71
CA ILE A 65 -17.97 38.86 -34.44
C ILE A 65 -16.69 39.65 -34.70
N LYS A 66 -15.86 39.84 -33.66
CA LYS A 66 -14.59 40.56 -33.75
C LYS A 66 -13.63 39.89 -34.74
N THR A 67 -13.52 38.56 -34.69
CA THR A 67 -12.64 37.80 -35.57
C THR A 67 -13.07 37.91 -37.04
N LEU A 68 -14.37 37.84 -37.30
CA LEU A 68 -14.90 38.01 -38.66
C LEU A 68 -14.66 39.43 -39.17
N LYS A 69 -14.92 40.46 -38.35
CA LYS A 69 -14.66 41.86 -38.68
C LYS A 69 -13.20 42.08 -39.09
N ILE A 70 -12.25 41.70 -38.22
CA ILE A 70 -10.81 41.80 -38.51
C ILE A 70 -10.42 41.03 -39.79
N SER A 71 -11.06 39.90 -40.04
CA SER A 71 -10.74 39.06 -41.20
C SER A 71 -11.26 39.64 -42.52
N TYR A 72 -12.48 40.19 -42.53
CA TYR A 72 -13.04 40.86 -43.70
C TYR A 72 -12.29 42.14 -44.03
N GLU A 73 -11.95 42.95 -43.02
CA GLU A 73 -11.09 44.13 -43.17
C GLU A 73 -9.73 43.77 -43.79
N ARG A 74 -9.06 42.73 -43.28
CA ARG A 74 -7.75 42.27 -43.81
C ARG A 74 -7.81 41.75 -45.24
N LYS A 75 -8.92 41.17 -45.66
CA LYS A 75 -9.11 40.63 -47.02
C LYS A 75 -9.63 41.68 -48.01
N GLY A 76 -10.07 42.83 -47.51
CA GLY A 76 -10.70 43.86 -48.34
C GLY A 76 -12.08 43.46 -48.86
N ASP A 77 -12.78 42.53 -48.18
CA ASP A 77 -14.14 42.11 -48.52
C ASP A 77 -15.15 43.16 -48.03
N LYS A 78 -15.19 44.30 -48.75
CA LYS A 78 -15.96 45.49 -48.37
C LYS A 78 -17.46 45.21 -48.22
N GLU A 79 -18.01 44.27 -48.98
CA GLU A 79 -19.43 43.92 -48.91
C GLU A 79 -19.77 43.25 -47.58
N LYS A 80 -19.04 42.18 -47.21
CA LYS A 80 -19.25 41.50 -45.93
C LYS A 80 -18.89 42.38 -44.74
N GLU A 81 -17.87 43.21 -44.88
CA GLU A 81 -17.48 44.19 -43.87
C GLU A 81 -18.61 45.21 -43.61
N GLN A 82 -19.18 45.79 -44.67
CA GLN A 82 -20.29 46.74 -44.54
C GLN A 82 -21.54 46.09 -43.97
N GLU A 83 -21.89 44.87 -44.40
CA GLU A 83 -23.03 44.14 -43.86
C GLU A 83 -22.86 43.89 -42.36
N LEU A 84 -21.68 43.38 -41.95
CA LEU A 84 -21.38 43.11 -40.55
C LEU A 84 -21.38 44.40 -39.71
N ASN A 85 -20.77 45.49 -40.20
CA ASN A 85 -20.73 46.77 -39.52
C ASN A 85 -22.13 47.38 -39.34
N LYS A 86 -23.04 47.21 -40.32
CA LYS A 86 -24.45 47.66 -40.19
C LYS A 86 -25.16 46.94 -39.04
N VAL A 87 -24.92 45.65 -38.90
CA VAL A 87 -25.52 44.86 -37.81
C VAL A 87 -24.88 45.20 -36.47
N ILE A 88 -23.54 45.33 -36.41
CA ILE A 88 -22.81 45.76 -35.21
C ILE A 88 -23.29 47.14 -34.73
N GLY A 89 -23.53 48.09 -35.64
CA GLY A 89 -24.00 49.43 -35.30
C GLY A 89 -25.39 49.48 -34.67
N SER A 90 -26.15 48.38 -34.70
CA SER A 90 -27.45 48.26 -34.03
C SER A 90 -27.36 47.71 -32.59
N LEU A 91 -26.15 47.36 -32.14
CA LEU A 91 -25.91 46.84 -30.80
C LEU A 91 -25.95 47.96 -29.75
N PRO A 92 -26.36 47.67 -28.50
CA PRO A 92 -26.27 48.62 -27.40
C PRO A 92 -24.84 49.13 -27.20
N ASP A 93 -24.70 50.39 -26.79
CA ASP A 93 -23.41 51.08 -26.61
C ASP A 93 -22.42 50.25 -25.79
N GLU A 94 -22.86 49.63 -24.69
CA GLU A 94 -21.96 48.85 -23.83
C GLU A 94 -21.39 47.60 -24.52
N ILE A 95 -22.11 47.04 -25.49
CA ILE A 95 -21.62 45.93 -26.31
C ILE A 95 -20.73 46.46 -27.44
N LEU A 96 -21.13 47.58 -28.05
CA LEU A 96 -20.37 48.22 -29.12
C LEU A 96 -18.97 48.65 -28.67
N GLU A 97 -18.86 49.18 -27.44
CA GLU A 97 -17.58 49.46 -26.78
C GLU A 97 -16.69 48.22 -26.74
N MET A 98 -17.21 47.08 -26.29
CA MET A 98 -16.45 45.82 -26.21
C MET A 98 -16.05 45.29 -27.59
N VAL A 99 -16.91 45.40 -28.60
CA VAL A 99 -16.60 44.98 -29.98
C VAL A 99 -15.50 45.87 -30.58
N ASN A 100 -15.47 47.16 -30.24
CA ASN A 100 -14.50 48.10 -30.80
C ASN A 100 -13.17 48.11 -30.04
N ASP A 101 -13.12 47.62 -28.80
CA ASP A 101 -11.88 47.48 -28.04
C ASP A 101 -10.85 46.62 -28.81
N PRO A 102 -9.65 47.14 -29.14
CA PRO A 102 -8.65 46.41 -29.90
C PRO A 102 -7.99 45.28 -29.09
N GLN A 103 -8.05 45.30 -27.76
CA GLN A 103 -7.44 44.30 -26.89
C GLN A 103 -8.35 43.07 -26.70
N LEU A 104 -9.66 43.23 -26.88
CA LEU A 104 -10.63 42.16 -26.73
C LEU A 104 -10.81 41.40 -28.04
N VAL A 105 -10.29 40.17 -28.08
CA VAL A 105 -10.41 39.29 -29.26
C VAL A 105 -10.92 37.91 -28.88
N THR A 106 -10.50 37.35 -27.75
CA THR A 106 -10.82 35.97 -27.37
C THR A 106 -11.99 35.84 -26.40
N PRO A 107 -12.65 34.66 -26.31
CA PRO A 107 -13.69 34.42 -25.33
C PRO A 107 -13.26 34.73 -23.89
N PHE A 108 -12.07 34.33 -23.46
CA PHE A 108 -11.56 34.68 -22.13
C PHE A 108 -11.32 36.18 -21.97
N GLY A 109 -10.77 36.87 -22.97
CA GLY A 109 -10.61 38.33 -22.90
C GLY A 109 -11.94 39.05 -22.68
N TYR A 110 -12.99 38.63 -23.41
CA TYR A 110 -14.35 39.15 -23.19
C TYR A 110 -14.91 38.74 -21.83
N LEU A 111 -14.70 37.49 -21.41
CA LEU A 111 -15.14 37.01 -20.10
C LEU A 111 -14.55 37.84 -18.97
N THR A 112 -13.23 38.03 -18.94
CA THR A 112 -12.56 38.82 -17.90
C THR A 112 -13.05 40.26 -17.94
N ASN A 113 -13.16 40.88 -19.11
CA ASN A 113 -13.69 42.25 -19.23
C ASN A 113 -15.13 42.39 -18.69
N ILE A 114 -15.98 41.36 -18.83
CA ILE A 114 -17.32 41.37 -18.26
C ILE A 114 -17.24 41.25 -16.74
N LEU A 115 -16.45 40.30 -16.24
CA LEU A 115 -16.33 40.01 -14.82
C LEU A 115 -15.64 41.13 -14.02
N ASP A 116 -14.80 41.94 -14.67
CA ASP A 116 -14.15 43.12 -14.08
C ASP A 116 -15.14 44.30 -13.81
N ARG A 117 -16.37 44.22 -14.31
CA ARG A 117 -17.37 45.28 -14.15
C ARG A 117 -18.15 45.15 -12.84
N SER A 118 -18.86 46.22 -12.46
CA SER A 118 -19.73 46.17 -11.28
C SER A 118 -20.83 45.11 -11.42
N HIS A 119 -21.26 44.54 -10.29
CA HIS A 119 -22.33 43.53 -10.22
C HIS A 119 -23.58 43.88 -11.06
N SER A 120 -24.07 45.11 -10.94
CA SER A 120 -25.24 45.58 -11.71
C SER A 120 -24.98 45.60 -13.22
N SER A 121 -23.74 45.92 -13.61
CA SER A 121 -23.32 45.92 -15.01
C SER A 121 -23.22 44.51 -15.58
N ILE A 122 -22.68 43.55 -14.82
CA ILE A 122 -22.59 42.14 -15.22
C ILE A 122 -23.98 41.60 -15.57
N ILE A 123 -24.96 41.78 -14.68
CA ILE A 123 -26.34 41.32 -14.90
C ILE A 123 -26.96 42.01 -16.12
N LYS A 124 -26.79 43.34 -16.22
CA LYS A 124 -27.32 44.13 -17.34
C LYS A 124 -26.75 43.68 -18.69
N ILE A 125 -25.46 43.39 -18.74
CA ILE A 125 -24.75 42.98 -19.96
C ILE A 125 -25.12 41.53 -20.32
N ALA A 126 -25.11 40.61 -19.35
CA ALA A 126 -25.49 39.20 -19.58
C ALA A 126 -26.90 39.07 -20.18
N ARG A 127 -27.87 39.87 -19.69
CA ARG A 127 -29.24 39.89 -20.23
C ARG A 127 -29.33 40.37 -21.68
N LYS A 128 -28.32 41.04 -22.22
CA LYS A 128 -28.30 41.52 -23.61
C LYS A 128 -27.77 40.47 -24.59
N GLN A 129 -27.37 39.28 -24.12
CA GLN A 129 -26.85 38.19 -24.96
C GLN A 129 -27.75 37.88 -26.17
N TYR A 130 -29.08 37.90 -26.01
CA TYR A 130 -30.02 37.56 -27.09
C TYR A 130 -29.85 38.45 -28.34
N ARG A 131 -29.34 39.68 -28.18
CA ARG A 131 -29.09 40.62 -29.29
C ARG A 131 -28.03 40.12 -30.27
N LEU A 132 -27.13 39.23 -29.83
CA LEU A 132 -26.09 38.66 -30.69
C LEU A 132 -26.57 37.45 -31.49
N THR A 133 -27.68 36.82 -31.09
CA THR A 133 -28.18 35.58 -31.74
C THR A 133 -28.48 35.78 -33.22
N SER A 134 -29.10 36.91 -33.58
CA SER A 134 -29.41 37.24 -34.98
C SER A 134 -28.15 37.44 -35.83
N ILE A 135 -27.06 37.91 -35.23
CA ILE A 135 -25.77 38.10 -35.88
C ILE A 135 -25.11 36.75 -36.14
N LEU A 136 -25.10 35.87 -35.14
CA LEU A 136 -24.50 34.54 -35.23
C LEU A 136 -25.19 33.66 -36.29
N ASN A 137 -26.50 33.78 -36.44
CA ASN A 137 -27.26 33.04 -37.47
C ASN A 137 -26.87 33.45 -38.91
N ARG A 138 -26.24 34.62 -39.09
CA ARG A 138 -25.75 35.08 -40.41
C ARG A 138 -24.31 34.64 -40.68
N VAL A 139 -23.63 34.05 -39.71
CA VAL A 139 -22.26 33.56 -39.89
C VAL A 139 -22.28 32.34 -40.83
N ARG A 140 -21.79 32.53 -42.06
CA ARG A 140 -21.62 31.48 -43.07
C ARG A 140 -20.19 30.94 -43.14
N SER A 141 -19.23 31.70 -42.63
CA SER A 141 -17.83 31.29 -42.57
C SER A 141 -17.59 30.33 -41.41
N GLY A 142 -16.77 29.30 -41.61
CA GLY A 142 -16.41 28.38 -40.54
C GLY A 142 -15.58 29.08 -39.45
N VAL A 143 -15.93 28.91 -38.19
CA VAL A 143 -15.17 29.44 -37.04
C VAL A 143 -14.92 28.33 -36.04
N ALA A 144 -13.66 28.11 -35.67
CA ALA A 144 -13.23 27.11 -34.69
C ALA A 144 -12.57 27.79 -33.49
N ILE A 145 -13.11 27.51 -32.30
CA ILE A 145 -12.71 28.12 -31.03
C ILE A 145 -12.21 27.03 -30.09
N PHE A 146 -11.09 27.27 -29.41
CA PHE A 146 -10.49 26.31 -28.49
C PHE A 146 -10.25 26.94 -27.13
N ILE A 147 -11.03 26.55 -26.12
CA ILE A 147 -11.01 27.10 -24.76
C ILE A 147 -10.41 26.04 -23.82
N ASP A 148 -9.52 26.43 -22.91
CA ASP A 148 -8.87 25.53 -21.94
C ASP A 148 -8.66 26.22 -20.58
N ASN A 149 -8.39 25.45 -19.52
CA ASN A 149 -8.06 25.92 -18.16
C ASN A 149 -9.12 26.82 -17.49
N VAL A 150 -10.42 26.58 -17.77
CA VAL A 150 -11.52 27.29 -17.09
C VAL A 150 -11.52 27.02 -15.59
N ASP A 151 -11.22 25.79 -15.19
CA ASP A 151 -11.11 25.35 -13.81
C ASP A 151 -9.99 26.05 -13.04
N GLU A 152 -8.83 26.27 -13.66
CA GLU A 152 -7.68 26.90 -13.00
C GLU A 152 -7.95 28.37 -12.70
N TYR A 153 -8.63 29.09 -13.61
CA TYR A 153 -8.97 30.50 -13.42
C TYR A 153 -9.86 30.75 -12.20
N PHE A 154 -10.83 29.86 -11.94
CA PHE A 154 -11.71 29.95 -10.78
C PHE A 154 -11.19 29.17 -9.56
N GLY A 155 -10.02 28.53 -9.66
CA GLY A 155 -9.49 27.64 -8.62
C GLY A 155 -9.20 28.34 -7.29
N GLY A 156 -8.84 29.63 -7.31
CA GLY A 156 -8.60 30.43 -6.10
C GLY A 156 -9.86 30.64 -5.23
N HIS A 157 -11.05 30.45 -5.79
CA HIS A 157 -12.33 30.58 -5.06
C HIS A 157 -12.81 29.28 -4.45
N LEU A 158 -12.06 28.19 -4.63
CA LEU A 158 -12.34 26.91 -3.98
C LEU A 158 -11.82 26.95 -2.53
N GLY A 159 -12.73 26.89 -1.55
CA GLY A 159 -12.40 26.96 -0.13
C GLY A 159 -12.65 25.68 0.64
N GLN A 160 -12.12 25.60 1.86
CA GLN A 160 -12.51 24.55 2.81
C GLN A 160 -13.91 24.81 3.38
N HIS A 161 -14.62 23.75 3.76
CA HIS A 161 -15.81 23.87 4.59
C HIS A 161 -15.49 24.69 5.87
N GLY A 162 -16.06 25.89 5.97
CA GLY A 162 -15.92 26.78 7.14
C GLY A 162 -15.03 28.01 6.95
N GLU A 163 -14.25 28.11 5.87
CA GLU A 163 -13.48 29.31 5.55
C GLU A 163 -14.35 30.27 4.72
N ARG A 164 -14.49 31.53 5.16
CA ARG A 164 -15.34 32.54 4.50
C ARG A 164 -14.58 33.44 3.51
N SER A 165 -13.25 33.38 3.49
CA SER A 165 -12.41 34.24 2.64
C SER A 165 -11.03 33.63 2.37
N SER A 166 -10.46 34.00 1.22
CA SER A 166 -9.10 33.69 0.76
C SER A 166 -8.40 34.96 0.28
N VAL A 167 -7.10 34.86 -0.05
CA VAL A 167 -6.34 35.96 -0.69
C VAL A 167 -6.99 36.42 -2.01
N THR A 168 -7.77 35.56 -2.66
CA THR A 168 -8.51 35.80 -3.90
C THR A 168 -9.98 36.16 -3.69
N GLY A 169 -10.45 36.42 -2.46
CA GLY A 169 -11.85 36.81 -2.19
C GLY A 169 -12.69 35.74 -1.49
N VAL A 170 -14.02 35.83 -1.60
CA VAL A 170 -14.97 34.93 -0.94
C VAL A 170 -14.94 33.53 -1.58
N LEU A 171 -14.90 32.49 -0.74
CA LEU A 171 -14.82 31.11 -1.19
C LEU A 171 -16.20 30.57 -1.57
N SER A 172 -16.36 30.07 -2.80
CA SER A 172 -17.60 29.47 -3.31
C SER A 172 -17.31 28.39 -4.35
N SER A 173 -17.52 27.12 -3.98
CA SER A 173 -17.41 26.00 -4.91
C SER A 173 -18.45 26.08 -6.04
N GLU A 174 -19.60 26.72 -5.78
CA GLU A 174 -20.65 26.97 -6.78
C GLU A 174 -20.15 27.80 -7.95
N LEU A 175 -19.29 28.79 -7.69
CA LEU A 175 -18.69 29.60 -8.74
C LEU A 175 -17.89 28.75 -9.74
N TRP A 176 -17.04 27.87 -9.21
CA TRP A 176 -16.19 26.98 -10.00
C TRP A 176 -17.01 25.97 -10.82
N TYR A 177 -18.08 25.43 -10.23
CA TYR A 177 -19.00 24.54 -10.93
C TYR A 177 -19.80 25.27 -12.02
N ASN A 178 -20.46 26.37 -11.65
CA ASN A 178 -21.35 27.09 -12.55
C ASN A 178 -20.61 27.71 -13.73
N ALA A 179 -19.35 28.15 -13.55
CA ALA A 179 -18.54 28.65 -14.65
C ALA A 179 -18.31 27.60 -15.74
N GLN A 180 -17.99 26.36 -15.35
CA GLN A 180 -17.78 25.26 -16.30
C GLN A 180 -19.09 24.75 -16.90
N ILE A 181 -20.13 24.60 -16.08
CA ILE A 181 -21.43 24.11 -16.57
C ILE A 181 -22.09 25.14 -17.48
N GLY A 182 -21.98 26.44 -17.16
CA GLY A 182 -22.42 27.53 -18.03
C GLY A 182 -21.72 27.52 -19.39
N LEU A 183 -20.42 27.19 -19.44
CA LEU A 183 -19.71 27.00 -20.69
C LEU A 183 -20.27 25.81 -21.50
N ILE A 184 -20.54 24.66 -20.86
CA ILE A 184 -21.19 23.51 -21.52
C ILE A 184 -22.53 23.93 -22.14
N ASN A 185 -23.35 24.65 -21.38
CA ASN A 185 -24.65 25.13 -21.84
C ASN A 185 -24.52 26.11 -23.01
N ALA A 186 -23.57 27.04 -22.94
CA ALA A 186 -23.31 27.98 -24.01
C ALA A 186 -22.89 27.27 -25.31
N ILE A 187 -22.00 26.29 -25.21
CA ILE A 187 -21.56 25.48 -26.36
C ILE A 187 -22.74 24.72 -26.95
N TRP A 188 -23.58 24.11 -26.10
CA TRP A 188 -24.78 23.39 -26.54
C TRP A 188 -25.73 24.30 -27.34
N VAL A 189 -26.06 25.48 -26.79
CA VAL A 189 -26.90 26.47 -27.47
C VAL A 189 -26.31 26.90 -28.80
N LEU A 190 -25.02 27.25 -28.84
CA LEU A 190 -24.35 27.67 -30.08
C LEU A 190 -24.33 26.56 -31.14
N SER A 191 -24.10 25.31 -30.72
CA SER A 191 -24.07 24.17 -31.63
C SER A 191 -25.41 23.89 -32.30
N GLY A 192 -26.52 24.23 -31.64
CA GLY A 192 -27.86 24.18 -32.21
C GLY A 192 -28.21 25.39 -33.08
N GLN A 193 -27.60 26.56 -32.80
CA GLN A 193 -27.86 27.80 -33.55
C GLN A 193 -27.07 27.89 -34.86
N SER A 194 -25.81 27.44 -34.89
CA SER A 194 -24.96 27.55 -36.07
C SER A 194 -24.10 26.31 -36.29
N SER A 195 -24.21 25.71 -37.47
CA SER A 195 -23.34 24.61 -37.91
C SER A 195 -21.92 25.07 -38.22
N HIS A 196 -21.71 26.37 -38.49
CA HIS A 196 -20.42 26.96 -38.88
C HIS A 196 -19.54 27.32 -37.67
N ILE A 197 -20.11 27.44 -36.48
CA ILE A 197 -19.35 27.75 -35.25
C ILE A 197 -19.08 26.45 -34.49
N LYS A 198 -17.81 26.11 -34.32
CA LYS A 198 -17.35 24.94 -33.55
C LYS A 198 -16.56 25.40 -32.34
N VAL A 199 -17.05 25.06 -31.15
CA VAL A 199 -16.37 25.35 -29.89
C VAL A 199 -15.87 24.05 -29.28
N PHE A 200 -14.58 24.01 -28.98
CA PHE A 200 -13.92 22.91 -28.29
C PHE A 200 -13.46 23.44 -26.93
N ALA A 201 -13.96 22.86 -25.85
CA ALA A 201 -13.54 23.20 -24.49
C ALA A 201 -13.07 21.95 -23.73
N SER A 202 -12.15 22.14 -22.79
CA SER A 202 -11.88 21.17 -21.74
C SER A 202 -12.75 21.49 -20.52
N ILE A 203 -13.35 20.45 -19.92
CA ILE A 203 -14.17 20.57 -18.72
C ILE A 203 -13.70 19.50 -17.75
N ARG A 204 -13.59 19.86 -16.46
CA ARG A 204 -13.28 18.91 -15.39
C ARG A 204 -14.42 17.90 -15.20
N LYS A 205 -14.06 16.66 -14.90
CA LYS A 205 -15.02 15.56 -14.71
C LYS A 205 -15.98 15.86 -13.57
N GLU A 206 -15.48 16.48 -12.50
CA GLU A 206 -16.23 16.98 -11.35
C GLU A 206 -17.44 17.85 -11.77
N ALA A 207 -17.21 18.81 -12.67
CA ALA A 207 -18.27 19.69 -13.16
C ALA A 207 -19.25 18.96 -14.08
N TRP A 208 -18.74 18.02 -14.88
CA TRP A 208 -19.56 17.18 -15.74
C TRP A 208 -20.52 16.29 -14.94
N GLU A 209 -20.03 15.67 -13.86
CA GLU A 209 -20.86 14.85 -12.97
C GLU A 209 -21.97 15.66 -12.31
N ARG A 210 -21.66 16.88 -11.85
CA ARG A 210 -22.66 17.77 -11.28
C ARG A 210 -23.74 18.16 -12.30
N LEU A 211 -23.36 18.42 -13.55
CA LEU A 211 -24.31 18.64 -14.64
C LEU A 211 -25.24 17.43 -14.83
N LEU A 212 -24.70 16.22 -14.91
CA LEU A 212 -25.49 15.01 -15.15
C LEU A 212 -26.56 14.75 -14.08
N ARG A 213 -26.36 15.24 -12.85
CA ARG A 213 -27.31 15.12 -11.76
C ARG A 213 -28.39 16.18 -11.78
N ASN A 214 -28.00 17.41 -12.09
CA ASN A 214 -28.85 18.58 -11.92
C ASN A 214 -29.61 18.95 -13.21
N ASP A 215 -29.16 18.45 -14.36
CA ASP A 215 -29.76 18.75 -15.66
C ASP A 215 -30.38 17.49 -16.30
N PRO A 216 -31.72 17.47 -16.49
CA PRO A 216 -32.43 16.38 -17.16
C PRO A 216 -31.90 16.04 -18.57
N ILE A 217 -31.32 17.00 -19.28
CA ILE A 217 -30.74 16.78 -20.63
C ILE A 217 -29.22 16.58 -20.59
N GLY A 218 -28.62 16.44 -19.41
CA GLY A 218 -27.18 16.24 -19.24
C GLY A 218 -26.64 15.00 -19.98
N LEU A 219 -27.41 13.92 -20.04
CA LEU A 219 -27.03 12.70 -20.80
C LEU A 219 -26.94 12.95 -22.30
N GLN A 220 -27.81 13.81 -22.86
CA GLN A 220 -27.75 14.16 -24.29
C GLN A 220 -26.49 14.99 -24.59
N LYS A 221 -26.16 15.95 -23.70
CA LYS A 221 -24.92 16.74 -23.78
C LYS A 221 -23.68 15.85 -23.72
N LYS A 222 -23.74 14.73 -22.99
CA LYS A 222 -22.63 13.75 -22.88
C LYS A 222 -22.31 13.07 -24.20
N GLY A 223 -23.31 12.89 -25.08
CA GLY A 223 -23.09 12.36 -26.44
C GLY A 223 -22.15 13.23 -27.29
N SER A 224 -22.03 14.52 -26.98
CA SER A 224 -21.14 15.47 -27.67
C SER A 224 -19.79 15.65 -26.97
N ALA A 225 -19.55 14.96 -25.86
CA ALA A 225 -18.31 15.03 -25.10
C ALA A 225 -17.39 13.83 -25.42
N LEU A 226 -16.08 14.06 -25.35
CA LEU A 226 -15.08 13.01 -25.42
C LEU A 226 -14.40 12.90 -24.06
N ASP A 227 -14.56 11.76 -23.40
CA ASP A 227 -13.76 11.45 -22.21
C ASP A 227 -12.32 11.16 -22.62
N ILE A 228 -11.37 11.84 -21.99
CA ILE A 228 -9.94 11.71 -22.28
C ILE A 228 -9.33 10.78 -21.22
N GLY A 229 -9.31 9.49 -21.55
CA GLY A 229 -8.56 8.48 -20.80
C GLY A 229 -7.38 7.97 -21.63
N TYR A 230 -6.30 7.57 -20.94
CA TYR A 230 -5.16 6.92 -21.58
C TYR A 230 -4.99 5.52 -21.02
N THR A 231 -4.74 4.57 -21.90
CA THR A 231 -4.30 3.22 -21.53
C THR A 231 -2.85 3.25 -21.07
N LYS A 232 -2.42 2.19 -20.36
CA LYS A 232 -1.03 2.05 -19.91
C LYS A 232 -0.04 2.05 -21.08
N SER A 233 -0.40 1.41 -22.20
CA SER A 233 0.42 1.38 -23.42
C SER A 233 0.53 2.75 -24.08
N GLU A 234 -0.55 3.53 -24.14
CA GLU A 234 -0.51 4.90 -24.66
C GLU A 234 0.34 5.82 -23.77
N LEU A 235 0.26 5.67 -22.44
CA LEU A 235 1.11 6.42 -21.51
C LEU A 235 2.60 6.04 -21.69
N LYS A 236 2.89 4.76 -21.94
CA LYS A 236 4.24 4.28 -22.25
C LYS A 236 4.75 4.88 -23.55
N ASP A 237 3.94 4.86 -24.60
CA ASP A 237 4.28 5.45 -25.90
C ASP A 237 4.52 6.96 -25.80
N ILE A 238 3.73 7.70 -25.00
CA ILE A 238 3.99 9.12 -24.72
C ILE A 238 5.35 9.30 -24.03
N PHE A 239 5.66 8.49 -23.02
CA PHE A 239 6.92 8.56 -22.29
C PHE A 239 8.12 8.27 -23.21
N GLU A 240 8.05 7.21 -24.01
CA GLU A 240 9.07 6.78 -24.97
C GLU A 240 9.28 7.80 -26.10
N LYS A 241 8.22 8.40 -26.63
CA LYS A 241 8.32 9.45 -27.66
C LYS A 241 9.03 10.70 -27.14
N ASN A 242 8.92 11.02 -25.86
CA ASN A 242 9.67 12.12 -25.27
C ASN A 242 11.15 11.78 -25.15
N ILE A 243 11.49 10.56 -24.72
CA ILE A 243 12.88 10.07 -24.71
C ILE A 243 13.49 10.15 -26.11
N LYS A 244 12.76 9.70 -27.14
CA LYS A 244 13.22 9.73 -28.54
C LYS A 244 13.57 11.14 -29.06
N ARG A 245 13.03 12.19 -28.44
CA ARG A 245 13.30 13.60 -28.79
C ARG A 245 14.47 14.20 -28.02
N MET A 246 15.02 13.50 -27.04
CA MET A 246 16.15 14.00 -26.24
C MET A 246 17.45 14.03 -27.05
N ASN A 247 18.40 14.88 -26.66
CA ASN A 247 19.72 14.87 -27.27
C ASN A 247 20.48 13.61 -26.82
N LYS A 248 21.31 13.06 -27.72
CA LYS A 248 22.12 11.86 -27.42
C LYS A 248 23.00 12.01 -26.17
N LYS A 249 23.50 13.23 -25.89
CA LYS A 249 24.33 13.52 -24.71
C LYS A 249 23.58 13.40 -23.37
N ASP A 250 22.25 13.47 -23.41
CA ASP A 250 21.39 13.42 -22.22
C ASP A 250 20.92 11.98 -21.91
N LEU A 251 21.42 10.99 -22.67
CA LEU A 251 21.10 9.56 -22.56
C LEU A 251 22.28 8.80 -21.93
N VAL A 252 21.98 7.72 -21.20
CA VAL A 252 23.01 6.85 -20.62
C VAL A 252 23.65 5.98 -21.69
N ASN A 253 22.81 5.32 -22.49
CA ASN A 253 23.22 4.37 -23.52
C ASN A 253 22.67 4.80 -24.89
N ALA A 254 23.15 5.93 -25.41
CA ALA A 254 22.60 6.57 -26.62
C ALA A 254 22.56 5.68 -27.88
N ASN A 255 23.38 4.62 -27.94
CA ASN A 255 23.40 3.66 -29.04
C ASN A 255 22.10 2.85 -29.14
N PHE A 256 21.37 2.68 -28.04
CA PHE A 256 20.16 1.86 -27.97
C PHE A 256 18.86 2.63 -28.26
N ILE A 257 18.94 3.90 -28.69
CA ILE A 257 17.76 4.76 -28.90
C ILE A 257 16.75 4.21 -29.92
N ASN A 258 17.17 3.32 -30.83
CA ASN A 258 16.28 2.70 -31.82
C ASN A 258 15.81 1.29 -31.42
N GLU A 259 16.35 0.72 -30.35
CA GLU A 259 16.10 -0.65 -29.90
C GLU A 259 15.30 -0.65 -28.60
N ASP A 260 15.79 0.11 -27.61
CA ASP A 260 15.20 0.20 -26.28
C ASP A 260 15.38 1.62 -25.73
N LEU A 261 14.30 2.39 -25.83
CA LEU A 261 14.28 3.80 -25.43
C LEU A 261 14.45 3.96 -23.91
N ILE A 262 13.84 3.10 -23.11
CA ILE A 262 13.91 3.18 -21.65
C ILE A 262 15.32 2.82 -21.18
N TYR A 263 15.94 1.80 -21.78
CA TYR A 263 17.32 1.44 -21.51
C TYR A 263 18.31 2.53 -21.95
N ALA A 264 18.09 3.13 -23.13
CA ALA A 264 18.90 4.25 -23.60
C ALA A 264 18.85 5.43 -22.61
N PHE A 265 17.67 5.69 -22.04
CA PHE A 265 17.44 6.80 -21.11
C PHE A 265 17.97 6.54 -19.70
N LEU A 266 17.72 5.36 -19.12
CA LEU A 266 17.98 5.07 -17.70
C LEU A 266 19.18 4.17 -17.45
N GLY A 267 19.61 3.39 -18.45
CA GLY A 267 20.77 2.50 -18.36
C GLY A 267 20.63 1.29 -17.42
N LEU A 268 19.42 1.00 -16.92
CA LEU A 268 19.17 -0.13 -16.03
C LEU A 268 19.11 -1.44 -16.81
N SER A 269 19.86 -2.45 -16.39
CA SER A 269 19.85 -3.78 -17.01
C SER A 269 18.42 -4.37 -16.97
N ASP A 270 17.99 -4.93 -18.10
CA ASP A 270 16.66 -5.51 -18.33
C ASP A 270 15.47 -4.55 -18.11
N ASN A 271 15.70 -3.23 -18.02
CA ASN A 271 14.68 -2.23 -17.66
C ASN A 271 13.94 -2.55 -16.34
N LYS A 272 14.63 -3.19 -15.39
CA LYS A 272 14.05 -3.52 -14.09
C LYS A 272 14.64 -2.69 -12.96
N ILE A 273 13.82 -2.46 -11.96
CA ILE A 273 14.19 -1.81 -10.71
C ILE A 273 13.76 -2.69 -9.54
N ALA A 274 14.65 -2.91 -8.58
CA ALA A 274 14.32 -3.61 -7.36
C ALA A 274 13.37 -2.75 -6.53
N ASN A 275 12.32 -3.38 -6.02
CA ASN A 275 11.48 -2.79 -5.00
C ASN A 275 12.16 -2.99 -3.65
N ALA A 276 12.82 -1.95 -3.15
CA ALA A 276 13.62 -2.00 -1.91
C ALA A 276 12.87 -2.46 -0.65
N ARG A 277 11.54 -2.60 -0.72
CA ARG A 277 10.68 -2.95 0.42
C ARG A 277 9.84 -4.20 0.19
N VAL A 278 9.86 -4.78 -1.00
CA VAL A 278 9.13 -6.02 -1.32
C VAL A 278 10.16 -7.05 -1.72
N ASP A 279 10.32 -8.10 -0.89
CA ASP A 279 11.33 -9.17 -0.92
C ASP A 279 11.98 -9.35 -2.30
N ASN A 280 13.00 -8.52 -2.55
CA ASN A 280 13.84 -8.38 -3.73
C ASN A 280 13.17 -8.49 -5.12
N GLN A 281 11.86 -8.27 -5.20
CA GLN A 281 11.14 -8.28 -6.45
C GLN A 281 11.62 -7.16 -7.36
N LYS A 282 12.16 -7.54 -8.51
CA LYS A 282 12.40 -6.64 -9.63
C LYS A 282 11.10 -6.39 -10.38
N GLU A 283 10.71 -5.14 -10.49
CA GLU A 283 9.60 -4.71 -11.34
C GLU A 283 10.13 -3.95 -12.57
N ASP A 284 9.39 -4.04 -13.68
CA ASP A 284 9.65 -3.18 -14.84
C ASP A 284 9.64 -1.71 -14.41
N ILE A 285 10.61 -0.94 -14.86
CA ILE A 285 10.80 0.46 -14.44
C ILE A 285 9.65 1.36 -14.89
N PHE A 286 9.03 1.08 -16.04
CA PHE A 286 7.86 1.81 -16.46
C PHE A 286 6.68 1.48 -15.56
N ASP A 287 6.52 0.21 -15.15
CA ASP A 287 5.49 -0.20 -14.19
C ASP A 287 5.69 0.43 -12.81
N TYR A 288 6.96 0.55 -12.37
CA TYR A 288 7.34 1.28 -11.16
C TYR A 288 6.94 2.74 -11.24
N ILE A 289 7.25 3.42 -12.36
CA ILE A 289 6.84 4.82 -12.57
C ILE A 289 5.31 4.91 -12.62
N TYR A 290 4.65 4.04 -13.39
CA TYR A 290 3.21 4.02 -13.61
C TYR A 290 2.43 3.97 -12.29
N ARG A 291 2.77 3.06 -11.38
CA ARG A 291 2.08 2.94 -10.07
C ARG A 291 2.37 4.10 -9.10
N HIS A 292 3.37 4.92 -9.39
CA HIS A 292 3.69 6.16 -8.67
C HIS A 292 3.11 7.41 -9.36
N THR A 293 2.15 7.23 -10.25
CA THR A 293 1.34 8.30 -10.85
C THR A 293 -0.15 8.05 -10.61
N LEU A 294 -0.99 9.05 -10.88
CA LEU A 294 -2.44 8.89 -10.96
C LEU A 294 -2.89 8.53 -12.39
N LYS A 295 -1.99 7.94 -13.19
CA LYS A 295 -2.20 7.54 -14.59
C LYS A 295 -2.54 8.73 -15.50
N ARG A 296 -2.01 9.92 -15.17
CA ARG A 296 -2.20 11.16 -15.95
C ARG A 296 -0.93 11.47 -16.73
N PRO A 297 -1.00 11.89 -18.01
CA PRO A 297 0.18 12.25 -18.78
C PRO A 297 1.10 13.27 -18.09
N ARG A 298 0.53 14.26 -17.37
CA ARG A 298 1.29 15.27 -16.64
C ARG A 298 2.19 14.67 -15.55
N ASP A 299 1.76 13.60 -14.89
CA ASP A 299 2.52 12.95 -13.82
C ASP A 299 3.78 12.28 -14.38
N PHE A 300 3.67 11.64 -15.56
CA PHE A 300 4.82 11.10 -16.28
C PHE A 300 5.79 12.18 -16.75
N MET A 301 5.29 13.38 -17.10
CA MET A 301 6.17 14.49 -17.46
C MET A 301 6.93 15.03 -16.25
N VAL A 302 6.29 15.12 -15.08
CA VAL A 302 6.95 15.51 -13.83
C VAL A 302 8.07 14.53 -13.48
N ILE A 303 7.75 13.23 -13.44
CA ILE A 303 8.75 12.20 -13.11
C ILE A 303 9.83 12.13 -14.20
N GLY A 304 9.46 12.10 -15.47
CA GLY A 304 10.40 12.03 -16.60
C GLY A 304 11.34 13.21 -16.66
N GLY A 305 10.85 14.43 -16.44
CA GLY A 305 11.67 15.64 -16.35
C GLY A 305 12.65 15.59 -15.18
N ALA A 306 12.19 15.13 -14.00
CA ALA A 306 13.06 14.98 -12.83
C ALA A 306 14.15 13.90 -13.03
N LEU A 307 13.84 12.81 -13.74
CA LEU A 307 14.81 11.79 -14.14
C LEU A 307 15.81 12.33 -15.16
N ALA A 308 15.35 13.12 -16.13
CA ALA A 308 16.20 13.74 -17.14
C ALA A 308 17.19 14.75 -16.53
N ALA A 309 16.80 15.41 -15.43
CA ALA A 309 17.66 16.34 -14.69
C ALA A 309 18.82 15.64 -13.96
N ILE A 310 18.77 14.32 -13.77
CA ILE A 310 19.91 13.55 -13.25
C ILE A 310 20.93 13.38 -14.39
N TYR A 311 22.20 13.69 -14.12
CA TYR A 311 23.27 13.45 -15.09
C TYR A 311 23.33 11.97 -15.48
N PRO A 312 23.58 11.61 -16.76
CA PRO A 312 23.52 10.22 -17.22
C PRO A 312 24.34 9.23 -16.40
N ASN A 313 25.56 9.59 -16.00
CA ASN A 313 26.44 8.77 -15.16
C ASN A 313 25.94 8.58 -13.72
N GLU A 314 25.01 9.42 -13.26
CA GLU A 314 24.42 9.37 -11.91
C GLU A 314 23.02 8.72 -11.89
N ARG A 315 22.50 8.26 -13.04
CA ARG A 315 21.22 7.53 -13.14
C ARG A 315 21.35 6.10 -12.64
N THR A 316 21.82 5.96 -11.41
CA THR A 316 21.85 4.69 -10.69
C THR A 316 20.45 4.29 -10.25
N GLU A 317 20.25 3.00 -10.01
CA GLU A 317 18.97 2.47 -9.54
C GLU A 317 18.46 3.17 -8.26
N VAL A 318 19.37 3.48 -7.33
CA VAL A 318 19.06 4.19 -6.08
C VAL A 318 18.56 5.62 -6.35
N ASN A 319 19.23 6.34 -7.23
CA ASN A 319 18.88 7.72 -7.57
C ASN A 319 17.55 7.79 -8.34
N ILE A 320 17.34 6.89 -9.30
CA ILE A 320 16.07 6.75 -10.03
C ILE A 320 14.93 6.49 -9.04
N ARG A 321 15.09 5.51 -8.14
CA ARG A 321 14.09 5.17 -7.12
C ARG A 321 13.76 6.37 -6.23
N SER A 322 14.80 7.06 -5.77
CA SER A 322 14.69 8.24 -4.89
C SER A 322 13.88 9.36 -5.58
N VAL A 323 14.22 9.67 -6.83
CA VAL A 323 13.54 10.72 -7.62
C VAL A 323 12.09 10.35 -7.89
N VAL A 324 11.80 9.13 -8.35
CA VAL A 324 10.42 8.70 -8.58
C VAL A 324 9.58 8.80 -7.30
N ASN A 325 10.09 8.33 -6.16
CA ASN A 325 9.36 8.40 -4.88
C ASN A 325 9.17 9.83 -4.38
N ARG A 326 10.16 10.70 -4.58
CA ARG A 326 10.07 12.12 -4.23
C ARG A 326 9.01 12.81 -5.08
N GLU A 327 9.07 12.66 -6.39
CA GLU A 327 8.11 13.29 -7.30
C GLU A 327 6.70 12.72 -7.14
N ALA A 328 6.55 11.43 -6.83
CA ALA A 328 5.28 10.83 -6.44
C ALA A 328 4.64 11.55 -5.24
N THR A 329 5.47 11.96 -4.27
CA THR A 329 5.04 12.72 -3.10
C THR A 329 4.61 14.13 -3.48
N THR A 330 5.34 14.78 -4.40
CA THR A 330 4.95 16.09 -4.97
C THR A 330 3.59 15.98 -5.67
N ILE A 331 3.42 14.98 -6.54
CA ILE A 331 2.17 14.69 -7.23
C ILE A 331 1.02 14.49 -6.23
N ALA A 332 1.25 13.69 -5.17
CA ALA A 332 0.25 13.47 -4.13
C ALA A 332 -0.16 14.77 -3.44
N ARG A 333 0.79 15.62 -3.02
CA ARG A 333 0.51 16.90 -2.35
C ARG A 333 -0.30 17.84 -3.25
N THR A 334 0.13 18.01 -4.50
CA THR A 334 -0.59 18.84 -5.48
C THR A 334 -1.99 18.29 -5.72
N TYR A 335 -2.13 16.98 -5.92
CA TYR A 335 -3.44 16.39 -6.21
C TYR A 335 -4.41 16.45 -5.02
N LEU A 336 -3.91 16.23 -3.80
CA LEU A 336 -4.71 16.39 -2.59
C LEU A 336 -5.16 17.83 -2.41
N ALA A 337 -4.29 18.81 -2.67
CA ALA A 337 -4.69 20.22 -2.64
C ALA A 337 -5.75 20.54 -3.70
N GLU A 338 -5.60 20.02 -4.93
CA GLU A 338 -6.58 20.18 -6.03
C GLU A 338 -7.94 19.55 -5.70
N THR A 339 -7.95 18.40 -5.01
CA THR A 339 -9.18 17.62 -4.76
C THR A 339 -9.86 17.95 -3.43
N LYS A 340 -9.12 18.45 -2.44
CA LYS A 340 -9.64 18.78 -1.10
C LYS A 340 -10.95 19.57 -1.11
N PRO A 341 -11.19 20.58 -1.99
CA PRO A 341 -12.44 21.33 -2.02
C PRO A 341 -13.68 20.49 -2.39
N PHE A 342 -13.49 19.31 -2.97
CA PHE A 342 -14.56 18.42 -3.45
C PHE A 342 -14.77 17.20 -2.54
N LEU A 343 -14.08 17.14 -1.39
CA LEU A 343 -14.10 15.99 -0.49
C LEU A 343 -14.75 16.33 0.85
N ASP A 344 -15.73 15.52 1.24
CA ASP A 344 -16.48 15.65 2.48
C ASP A 344 -15.68 15.07 3.67
N PHE A 345 -14.62 15.74 4.12
CA PHE A 345 -13.92 15.33 5.34
C PHE A 345 -14.46 16.02 6.59
N ILE A 346 -14.77 15.22 7.62
CA ILE A 346 -15.22 15.72 8.93
C ILE A 346 -14.05 16.37 9.70
N ARG A 347 -12.82 15.92 9.45
CA ARG A 347 -11.59 16.40 10.11
C ARG A 347 -10.49 16.65 9.06
N PRO A 348 -9.35 17.25 9.44
CA PRO A 348 -8.21 17.38 8.54
C PRO A 348 -7.73 16.01 8.02
N PHE A 349 -7.30 16.01 6.76
CA PHE A 349 -6.84 14.81 6.07
C PHE A 349 -5.57 14.19 6.71
N ASP A 350 -4.69 15.04 7.26
CA ASP A 350 -3.46 14.60 7.93
C ASP A 350 -3.73 13.74 9.18
N GLU A 351 -4.87 13.93 9.84
CA GLU A 351 -5.27 13.10 10.98
C GLU A 351 -5.68 11.68 10.56
N LEU A 352 -6.09 11.48 9.30
CA LEU A 352 -6.39 10.14 8.79
C LEU A 352 -5.09 9.33 8.65
N PHE A 353 -4.03 9.98 8.17
CA PHE A 353 -2.71 9.35 8.01
C PHE A 353 -2.09 8.92 9.33
N ASP A 354 -2.42 9.60 10.42
CA ASP A 354 -2.00 9.19 11.77
C ASP A 354 -2.58 7.83 12.18
N LEU A 355 -3.66 7.37 11.54
CA LEU A 355 -4.36 6.12 11.86
C LEU A 355 -4.06 4.98 10.89
N ILE A 356 -3.36 5.25 9.78
CA ILE A 356 -3.03 4.23 8.78
C ILE A 356 -1.65 3.67 9.10
N ASP A 357 -1.60 2.38 9.44
CA ASP A 357 -0.36 1.69 9.83
C ASP A 357 0.25 0.85 8.69
N SER A 358 -0.51 0.59 7.62
CA SER A 358 -0.11 -0.30 6.51
C SER A 358 -0.63 0.19 5.16
N ASP A 359 0.09 -0.16 4.07
CA ASP A 359 -0.34 0.06 2.69
C ASP A 359 -1.45 -0.90 2.23
N ILE A 360 -1.61 -2.03 2.92
CA ILE A 360 -2.72 -2.97 2.73
C ILE A 360 -3.54 -3.03 4.02
N LEU A 361 -4.84 -2.78 3.90
CA LEU A 361 -5.79 -2.72 5.00
C LEU A 361 -6.92 -3.72 4.78
N SER A 362 -7.22 -4.54 5.78
CA SER A 362 -8.40 -5.39 5.81
C SER A 362 -9.68 -4.56 6.00
N LYS A 363 -10.81 -5.14 5.61
CA LYS A 363 -12.15 -4.58 5.86
C LYS A 363 -12.38 -4.20 7.33
N SER A 364 -11.83 -4.98 8.29
CA SER A 364 -11.93 -4.67 9.72
C SER A 364 -11.10 -3.44 10.12
N GLU A 365 -9.89 -3.28 9.55
CA GLU A 365 -9.01 -2.15 9.86
C GLU A 365 -9.58 -0.84 9.34
N ILE A 366 -10.07 -0.83 8.10
CA ILE A 366 -10.72 0.35 7.50
C ILE A 366 -11.95 0.79 8.31
N LYS A 367 -12.77 -0.16 8.79
CA LYS A 367 -13.89 0.15 9.70
C LYS A 367 -13.40 0.74 11.03
N GLY A 368 -12.37 0.14 11.64
CA GLY A 368 -11.79 0.62 12.90
C GLY A 368 -11.20 2.02 12.79
N ILE A 369 -10.40 2.27 11.75
CA ILE A 369 -9.81 3.57 11.46
C ILE A 369 -10.91 4.61 11.23
N CYS A 370 -11.94 4.28 10.45
CA CYS A 370 -13.05 5.20 10.23
C CYS A 370 -13.76 5.54 11.54
N SER A 371 -14.04 4.55 12.39
CA SER A 371 -14.70 4.81 13.67
C SER A 371 -13.88 5.73 14.58
N THR A 372 -12.57 5.52 14.65
CA THR A 372 -11.64 6.42 15.37
C THR A 372 -11.58 7.80 14.73
N TYR A 373 -11.58 7.86 13.39
CA TYR A 373 -11.48 9.11 12.66
C TYR A 373 -12.74 9.97 12.78
N ASN A 374 -13.93 9.38 12.65
CA ASN A 374 -15.18 10.12 12.76
C ASN A 374 -15.63 10.32 14.21
N ASN A 375 -14.94 9.70 15.18
CA ASN A 375 -15.39 9.59 16.58
C ASN A 375 -16.82 9.01 16.69
N GLN A 376 -17.13 8.01 15.85
CA GLN A 376 -18.46 7.41 15.72
C GLN A 376 -18.38 5.89 15.63
N LYS A 377 -19.29 5.18 16.30
CA LYS A 377 -19.32 3.71 16.30
C LYS A 377 -19.75 3.10 14.96
N ASN A 378 -20.54 3.80 14.15
CA ASN A 378 -21.01 3.30 12.86
C ASN A 378 -20.61 4.24 11.71
N CYS A 379 -19.70 3.76 10.87
CA CYS A 379 -19.11 4.50 9.76
C CYS A 379 -19.75 4.20 8.39
N GLU A 380 -20.79 3.37 8.32
CA GLU A 380 -21.32 2.87 7.04
C GLU A 380 -21.91 3.98 6.15
N LYS A 381 -22.39 5.08 6.74
CA LYS A 381 -22.97 6.19 5.98
C LYS A 381 -21.96 7.26 5.57
N ASN A 382 -20.86 7.45 6.30
CA ASN A 382 -19.88 8.52 6.03
C ASN A 382 -18.45 7.95 6.19
N HIS A 383 -18.12 6.96 5.37
CA HIS A 383 -16.84 6.29 5.48
C HIS A 383 -15.71 7.18 4.96
N VAL A 384 -14.71 7.53 5.79
CA VAL A 384 -13.61 8.43 5.39
C VAL A 384 -12.84 7.93 4.16
N PHE A 385 -12.64 6.62 4.07
CA PHE A 385 -12.02 5.95 2.93
C PHE A 385 -12.84 6.02 1.63
N CYS A 386 -14.15 6.32 1.66
CA CYS A 386 -14.91 6.59 0.43
C CYS A 386 -14.33 7.80 -0.29
N ASN A 387 -13.85 8.82 0.43
CA ASN A 387 -13.22 9.98 -0.17
C ASN A 387 -11.94 9.60 -0.90
N LEU A 388 -11.07 8.79 -0.26
CA LEU A 388 -9.86 8.26 -0.91
C LEU A 388 -10.19 7.39 -2.14
N TYR A 389 -11.21 6.56 -2.06
CA TYR A 389 -11.65 5.70 -3.16
C TYR A 389 -12.10 6.51 -4.39
N LYS A 390 -12.95 7.53 -4.20
CA LYS A 390 -13.47 8.37 -5.29
C LYS A 390 -12.37 9.08 -6.08
N VAL A 391 -11.31 9.51 -5.39
CA VAL A 391 -10.17 10.19 -6.01
C VAL A 391 -9.07 9.23 -6.47
N GLY A 392 -9.32 7.91 -6.46
CA GLY A 392 -8.35 6.91 -6.92
C GLY A 392 -7.16 6.68 -5.98
N LEU A 393 -7.24 7.17 -4.74
CA LEU A 393 -6.18 7.02 -3.72
C LEU A 393 -6.36 5.78 -2.82
N LEU A 394 -7.48 5.08 -2.97
CA LEU A 394 -7.73 3.78 -2.36
C LEU A 394 -8.10 2.77 -3.45
N GLY A 395 -7.35 1.68 -3.51
CA GLY A 395 -7.65 0.52 -4.35
C GLY A 395 -8.35 -0.59 -3.57
N TYR A 396 -8.79 -1.60 -4.29
CA TYR A 396 -9.44 -2.78 -3.74
C TYR A 396 -9.05 -4.01 -4.55
N VAL A 397 -9.41 -5.17 -4.03
CA VAL A 397 -9.13 -6.46 -4.66
C VAL A 397 -10.42 -6.96 -5.28
N ASP A 398 -10.32 -7.41 -6.52
CA ASP A 398 -11.49 -7.87 -7.29
C ASP A 398 -11.09 -8.97 -8.26
N ILE A 399 -12.09 -9.65 -8.81
CA ILE A 399 -11.90 -10.64 -9.86
C ILE A 399 -11.90 -9.89 -11.21
N ASP A 400 -10.92 -10.21 -12.04
CA ASP A 400 -10.87 -9.81 -13.43
C ASP A 400 -11.89 -10.63 -14.22
N GLU A 401 -12.86 -9.96 -14.84
CA GLU A 401 -13.97 -10.60 -15.53
C GLU A 401 -13.52 -11.38 -16.78
N GLU A 402 -12.41 -10.98 -17.41
CA GLU A 402 -11.96 -11.61 -18.66
C GLU A 402 -11.26 -12.96 -18.44
N ASN A 403 -10.51 -13.09 -17.35
CA ASN A 403 -9.62 -14.24 -17.13
C ASN A 403 -9.81 -14.91 -15.76
N GLY A 404 -10.69 -14.39 -14.90
CA GLY A 404 -10.99 -14.92 -13.57
C GLY A 404 -9.88 -14.72 -12.54
N ASN A 405 -8.80 -14.00 -12.88
CA ASN A 405 -7.70 -13.75 -11.96
C ASN A 405 -8.08 -12.71 -10.92
N ILE A 406 -7.58 -12.86 -9.70
CA ILE A 406 -7.74 -11.83 -8.67
C ILE A 406 -6.72 -10.73 -8.93
N ILE A 407 -7.17 -9.48 -9.02
CA ILE A 407 -6.34 -8.32 -9.35
C ILE A 407 -6.58 -7.16 -8.39
N GLN A 408 -5.62 -6.24 -8.36
CA GLN A 408 -5.71 -4.97 -7.66
C GLN A 408 -6.32 -3.92 -8.60
N LYS A 409 -7.40 -3.27 -8.19
CA LYS A 409 -8.06 -2.21 -8.97
C LYS A 409 -7.93 -0.86 -8.26
N PHE A 410 -7.51 0.16 -9.01
CA PHE A 410 -7.54 1.55 -8.61
C PHE A 410 -8.31 2.38 -9.65
N GLU A 411 -9.31 3.12 -9.19
CA GLU A 411 -10.07 4.04 -10.03
C GLU A 411 -9.17 5.16 -10.55
N ARG A 412 -9.41 5.65 -11.77
CA ARG A 412 -8.73 6.88 -12.22
C ARG A 412 -9.43 8.08 -11.61
N PRO A 413 -8.71 9.20 -11.44
CA PRO A 413 -9.34 10.45 -11.04
C PRO A 413 -10.55 10.80 -11.92
N GLY A 414 -11.73 10.89 -11.29
CA GLY A 414 -13.00 11.20 -11.93
C GLY A 414 -13.71 10.03 -12.63
N ASP A 415 -13.29 8.78 -12.40
CA ASP A 415 -14.05 7.59 -12.85
C ASP A 415 -15.23 7.26 -11.89
N LYS A 416 -15.19 7.79 -10.66
CA LYS A 416 -16.25 7.61 -9.66
C LYS A 416 -16.85 8.92 -9.21
N ILE A 417 -18.15 8.85 -8.93
CA ILE A 417 -18.94 10.00 -8.57
C ILE A 417 -18.62 10.49 -7.15
N PHE A 418 -18.37 11.80 -6.99
CA PHE A 418 -17.93 12.39 -5.71
C PHE A 418 -18.91 12.21 -4.54
N GLU A 419 -20.20 11.93 -4.76
CA GLU A 419 -21.16 11.65 -3.66
C GLU A 419 -21.36 10.15 -3.39
N SER A 420 -20.64 9.23 -4.05
CA SER A 420 -20.78 7.79 -3.75
C SER A 420 -20.32 7.49 -2.32
N LYS A 421 -21.26 7.21 -1.40
CA LYS A 421 -20.91 6.92 0.01
C LYS A 421 -20.54 5.46 0.26
N ILE A 422 -20.37 4.67 -0.80
CA ILE A 422 -20.22 3.22 -0.72
C ILE A 422 -18.82 2.81 -1.20
N LEU A 423 -18.10 2.08 -0.34
CA LEU A 423 -16.87 1.39 -0.71
C LEU A 423 -17.17 0.14 -1.54
N PRO A 424 -16.30 -0.24 -2.49
CA PRO A 424 -16.42 -1.52 -3.18
C PRO A 424 -16.37 -2.67 -2.18
N VAL A 425 -17.13 -3.73 -2.42
CA VAL A 425 -17.14 -4.90 -1.54
C VAL A 425 -15.84 -5.68 -1.74
N SER A 426 -14.91 -5.50 -0.82
CA SER A 426 -13.62 -6.22 -0.81
C SER A 426 -13.21 -6.58 0.62
N ASP A 427 -12.47 -7.68 0.73
CA ASP A 427 -11.80 -8.09 1.98
C ASP A 427 -10.57 -7.23 2.28
N PHE A 428 -9.99 -6.62 1.24
CA PHE A 428 -8.77 -5.85 1.28
C PHE A 428 -8.87 -4.54 0.50
N TYR A 429 -8.23 -3.52 1.04
CA TYR A 429 -8.12 -2.21 0.45
C TYR A 429 -6.67 -1.76 0.47
N LEU A 430 -6.29 -0.98 -0.53
CA LEU A 430 -4.90 -0.74 -0.87
C LEU A 430 -4.66 0.76 -0.90
N ILE A 431 -3.71 1.26 -0.12
CA ILE A 431 -3.31 2.65 -0.14
C ILE A 431 -2.50 2.90 -1.41
N HIS A 432 -2.84 3.95 -2.16
CA HIS A 432 -2.15 4.26 -3.41
C HIS A 432 -0.66 4.60 -3.13
N PRO A 433 0.31 4.06 -3.91
CA PRO A 433 1.74 4.20 -3.61
C PRO A 433 2.26 5.63 -3.47
N ILE A 434 1.64 6.60 -4.15
CA ILE A 434 1.99 8.02 -4.05
C ILE A 434 1.81 8.59 -2.63
N LEU A 435 0.98 7.96 -1.79
CA LEU A 435 0.73 8.36 -0.41
C LEU A 435 1.77 7.79 0.57
N ASN A 436 2.56 6.79 0.17
CA ASN A 436 3.42 6.05 1.09
C ASN A 436 4.44 6.95 1.80
N SER A 437 5.11 7.84 1.07
CA SER A 437 6.07 8.78 1.66
C SER A 437 5.39 9.81 2.56
N LEU A 438 4.23 10.31 2.13
CA LEU A 438 3.44 11.30 2.86
C LEU A 438 2.99 10.77 4.23
N ILE A 439 2.45 9.55 4.27
CA ILE A 439 2.03 8.88 5.51
C ILE A 439 3.24 8.62 6.42
N ARG A 440 4.37 8.18 5.85
CA ARG A 440 5.61 7.93 6.61
C ARG A 440 6.18 9.20 7.23
N GLU A 441 6.25 10.28 6.48
CA GLU A 441 6.71 11.59 6.99
C GLU A 441 5.84 12.02 8.16
N ARG A 442 4.52 11.88 8.04
CA ARG A 442 3.57 12.22 9.10
C ARG A 442 3.75 11.35 10.35
N LYS A 443 3.85 10.03 10.18
CA LYS A 443 4.08 9.07 11.29
C LYS A 443 5.43 9.25 11.97
N LYS A 444 6.47 9.73 11.28
CA LYS A 444 7.77 10.05 11.91
C LYS A 444 7.74 11.30 12.80
N MET A 445 6.85 12.25 12.50
CA MET A 445 6.72 13.49 13.28
C MET A 445 6.00 13.29 14.62
N LYS A 446 5.25 12.20 14.78
CA LYS A 446 4.61 11.80 16.05
C LYS A 446 5.34 10.57 16.57
N GLU A 447 5.55 10.44 17.87
CA GLU A 447 6.15 9.25 18.51
C GLU A 447 5.20 8.01 18.45
N GLY A 448 4.67 7.70 17.26
CA GLY A 448 3.71 6.63 17.00
C GLY A 448 4.33 5.42 16.29
N ALA A 449 3.52 4.38 16.10
CA ALA A 449 3.92 3.18 15.37
C ALA A 449 4.34 3.50 13.91
N PRO A 450 5.41 2.88 13.38
CA PRO A 450 5.88 3.14 12.03
C PRO A 450 4.86 2.66 10.99
N TYR A 451 4.77 3.38 9.86
CA TYR A 451 4.00 2.92 8.70
C TYR A 451 4.73 1.78 7.98
N HIS A 452 4.02 0.67 7.80
CA HIS A 452 4.53 -0.56 7.21
C HIS A 452 4.11 -0.70 5.74
N ILE A 453 5.05 -1.04 4.88
CA ILE A 453 4.78 -1.44 3.49
C ILE A 453 4.83 -2.96 3.45
N ASN A 454 3.83 -3.59 2.85
CA ASN A 454 3.74 -5.04 2.77
C ASN A 454 4.95 -5.62 2.01
N PRO A 455 5.74 -6.53 2.60
CA PRO A 455 6.97 -6.98 1.98
C PRO A 455 6.80 -8.02 0.86
N ARG A 456 5.57 -8.44 0.54
CA ARG A 456 5.32 -9.50 -0.46
C ARG A 456 4.43 -9.07 -1.62
N THR A 457 3.67 -8.00 -1.44
CA THR A 457 2.67 -7.56 -2.40
C THR A 457 3.01 -6.15 -2.85
N ILE A 458 3.40 -6.01 -4.11
CA ILE A 458 3.56 -4.68 -4.70
C ILE A 458 2.17 -4.11 -4.96
N VAL A 459 1.85 -3.01 -4.28
CA VAL A 459 0.60 -2.30 -4.49
C VAL A 459 0.64 -1.53 -5.81
N GLY A 460 -0.33 -1.78 -6.69
CA GLY A 460 -0.47 -1.07 -7.95
C GLY A 460 -1.61 -1.59 -8.82
N ASP A 461 -2.20 -0.73 -9.63
CA ASP A 461 -3.33 -1.06 -10.49
C ASP A 461 -3.04 -2.14 -11.53
N GLY A 462 -4.01 -3.02 -11.75
CA GLY A 462 -3.94 -4.13 -12.70
C GLY A 462 -2.95 -5.23 -12.31
N ARG A 463 -2.30 -5.12 -11.13
CA ARG A 463 -1.36 -6.14 -10.67
C ARG A 463 -2.12 -7.34 -10.11
N PRO A 464 -1.58 -8.56 -10.28
CA PRO A 464 -2.17 -9.74 -9.68
C PRO A 464 -2.22 -9.59 -8.16
N TRP A 465 -3.33 -10.01 -7.57
CA TRP A 465 -3.47 -10.14 -6.14
C TRP A 465 -2.91 -11.49 -5.70
N LYS A 466 -1.72 -11.45 -5.13
CA LYS A 466 -1.23 -12.55 -4.31
C LYS A 466 -1.81 -12.30 -2.94
N ASN A 467 -2.69 -13.17 -2.45
CA ASN A 467 -3.26 -13.03 -1.11
C ASN A 467 -2.10 -12.75 -0.15
N PRO A 468 -1.94 -11.50 0.33
CA PRO A 468 -0.96 -11.25 1.36
C PRO A 468 -1.49 -12.16 2.45
N ARG A 469 -0.69 -13.12 2.90
CA ARG A 469 -0.96 -13.71 4.20
C ARG A 469 -1.14 -12.51 5.10
N ILE A 470 -2.40 -12.17 5.41
CA ILE A 470 -2.66 -11.12 6.36
C ILE A 470 -1.96 -11.71 7.55
N TYR A 471 -0.91 -11.07 8.02
CA TYR A 471 -0.55 -11.25 9.41
C TYR A 471 -1.66 -10.56 10.23
N ARG A 472 -2.91 -10.99 10.07
CA ARG A 472 -3.71 -11.33 11.24
C ARG A 472 -2.89 -12.41 11.89
N THR A 473 -2.18 -12.00 12.93
CA THR A 473 -2.07 -12.66 14.23
C THR A 473 -2.82 -13.98 14.43
N ASP A 474 -2.74 -14.95 13.52
CA ASP A 474 -3.40 -16.25 13.65
C ASP A 474 -2.50 -17.32 13.06
N ARG A 475 -1.75 -17.94 13.99
CA ARG A 475 -1.03 -19.21 13.92
C ARG A 475 0.20 -19.15 13.02
N TYR A 476 1.44 -19.05 13.53
CA TYR A 476 2.07 -19.84 14.58
C TYR A 476 3.13 -18.99 15.32
N CYS A 477 3.05 -18.98 16.65
CA CYS A 477 3.69 -18.07 17.61
C CYS A 477 3.23 -16.60 17.55
N SER A 478 1.95 -16.38 17.84
CA SER A 478 1.32 -15.08 18.13
C SER A 478 1.93 -14.35 19.35
N PHE A 479 2.83 -15.01 20.09
CA PHE A 479 3.32 -14.52 21.38
C PHE A 479 4.57 -13.63 21.27
N ILE A 480 5.55 -13.97 20.42
CA ILE A 480 6.80 -13.18 20.32
C ILE A 480 6.53 -11.78 19.73
N TYR A 481 5.63 -11.66 18.75
CA TYR A 481 5.37 -10.39 18.07
C TYR A 481 4.55 -9.40 18.89
N ARG A 482 3.69 -9.87 19.82
CA ARG A 482 2.89 -9.00 20.70
C ARG A 482 3.63 -8.54 21.96
N VAL A 483 4.67 -9.26 22.38
CA VAL A 483 5.26 -9.07 23.72
C VAL A 483 6.61 -8.34 23.66
N CYS A 484 7.30 -8.30 22.52
CA CYS A 484 8.45 -7.41 22.32
C CYS A 484 8.08 -5.92 22.28
N SER A 485 6.79 -5.57 22.15
CA SER A 485 6.29 -4.20 22.22
C SER A 485 5.72 -3.81 23.60
N THR A 486 5.80 -4.69 24.60
CA THR A 486 5.36 -4.38 25.97
C THR A 486 6.53 -4.48 26.93
N ASP A 487 7.00 -3.34 27.44
CA ASP A 487 7.99 -3.19 28.53
C ASP A 487 7.63 -3.88 29.87
N ARG A 488 6.59 -4.72 29.92
CA ARG A 488 5.97 -5.14 31.18
C ARG A 488 6.48 -6.42 31.81
N PHE A 489 7.50 -7.10 31.28
CA PHE A 489 7.91 -8.40 31.86
C PHE A 489 9.41 -8.61 32.11
N LEU A 490 10.22 -7.54 32.08
CA LEU A 490 11.66 -7.64 32.35
C LEU A 490 12.05 -7.98 33.82
N ASN A 491 11.10 -8.13 34.75
CA ASN A 491 11.43 -8.19 36.19
C ASN A 491 10.73 -9.27 37.03
N LYS A 492 10.09 -10.29 36.43
CA LYS A 492 9.67 -11.44 37.25
C LYS A 492 10.87 -12.37 37.49
N ARG A 493 11.36 -12.41 38.73
CA ARG A 493 12.35 -13.38 39.24
C ARG A 493 11.72 -14.79 39.39
N GLY A 494 11.07 -15.27 38.34
CA GLY A 494 10.33 -16.53 38.36
C GLY A 494 11.14 -17.70 37.79
N VAL A 495 10.74 -18.90 38.21
CA VAL A 495 11.30 -20.20 37.83
C VAL A 495 10.22 -21.01 37.12
N PHE A 496 10.50 -21.42 35.89
CA PHE A 496 9.66 -22.36 35.16
C PHE A 496 10.10 -23.81 35.46
N LEU A 497 9.18 -24.69 35.84
CA LEU A 497 9.43 -26.10 36.09
C LEU A 497 8.88 -26.93 34.93
N ALA A 498 9.75 -27.66 34.25
CA ALA A 498 9.38 -28.60 33.21
C ALA A 498 9.58 -30.03 33.68
N SER A 499 8.56 -30.87 33.53
CA SER A 499 8.63 -32.30 33.84
C SER A 499 7.60 -33.06 33.02
N SER A 500 7.87 -34.34 32.80
CA SER A 500 6.94 -35.27 32.17
C SER A 500 5.81 -35.68 33.11
N ALA A 501 4.80 -36.37 32.56
CA ALA A 501 3.72 -36.96 33.36
C ALA A 501 4.20 -38.00 34.37
N SER A 502 5.18 -38.81 33.98
CA SER A 502 5.85 -39.81 34.83
C SER A 502 6.63 -39.19 35.99
N LYS A 503 6.92 -37.89 35.93
CA LYS A 503 7.73 -37.16 36.90
C LYS A 503 6.99 -35.97 37.50
N LYS A 504 5.65 -35.97 37.47
CA LYS A 504 4.79 -34.88 37.99
C LYS A 504 5.08 -34.45 39.43
N GLU A 505 5.53 -35.39 40.27
CA GLU A 505 5.92 -35.13 41.66
C GLU A 505 7.06 -34.09 41.74
N PHE A 506 7.90 -34.01 40.70
CA PHE A 506 8.92 -32.98 40.56
C PHE A 506 8.33 -31.57 40.65
N VAL A 507 7.30 -31.25 39.84
CA VAL A 507 6.67 -29.92 39.83
C VAL A 507 5.94 -29.66 41.14
N GLU A 508 5.24 -30.67 41.67
CA GLU A 508 4.42 -30.52 42.86
C GLU A 508 5.26 -30.34 44.13
N VAL A 509 6.31 -31.14 44.31
CA VAL A 509 7.16 -31.11 45.50
C VAL A 509 8.19 -29.97 45.42
N LEU A 510 8.92 -29.86 44.31
CA LEU A 510 9.93 -28.81 44.14
C LEU A 510 9.28 -27.42 44.09
N GLY A 511 8.15 -27.30 43.37
CA GLY A 511 7.46 -26.02 43.25
C GLY A 511 7.02 -25.48 44.61
N ASN A 512 6.50 -26.33 45.49
CA ASN A 512 6.14 -25.95 46.85
C ASN A 512 7.35 -25.52 47.69
N LYS A 513 8.50 -26.18 47.55
CA LYS A 513 9.74 -25.78 48.23
C LYS A 513 10.28 -24.44 47.71
N LEU A 514 10.33 -24.24 46.40
CA LEU A 514 10.80 -23.00 45.80
C LEU A 514 9.89 -21.81 46.13
N LYS A 515 8.57 -22.03 46.23
CA LYS A 515 7.63 -21.01 46.72
C LYS A 515 7.88 -20.61 48.17
N LYS A 516 8.27 -21.56 49.04
CA LYS A 516 8.70 -21.26 50.43
C LYS A 516 9.98 -20.43 50.48
N LEU A 517 10.78 -20.44 49.42
CA LEU A 517 11.94 -19.56 49.23
C LEU A 517 11.57 -18.21 48.59
N ASN A 518 10.27 -17.89 48.49
CA ASN A 518 9.71 -16.67 47.91
C ASN A 518 10.05 -16.48 46.41
N LEU A 519 10.22 -17.57 45.67
CA LEU A 519 10.35 -17.55 44.22
C LEU A 519 8.97 -17.70 43.57
N ALA A 520 8.72 -16.94 42.50
CA ALA A 520 7.55 -17.19 41.65
C ALA A 520 7.82 -18.46 40.84
N VAL A 521 6.91 -19.44 40.87
CA VAL A 521 7.13 -20.73 40.22
C VAL A 521 5.97 -21.03 39.28
N GLU A 522 6.28 -21.41 38.05
CA GLU A 522 5.28 -21.82 37.06
C GLU A 522 5.66 -23.17 36.42
N PRO A 523 4.72 -24.09 36.17
CA PRO A 523 3.33 -24.03 36.60
C PRO A 523 3.19 -24.29 38.10
N ASP A 524 2.12 -23.76 38.71
CA ASP A 524 1.86 -23.90 40.15
C ASP A 524 1.49 -25.32 40.58
N LYS A 525 0.97 -26.11 39.64
CA LYS A 525 0.63 -27.53 39.76
C LYS A 525 0.92 -28.20 38.42
N TRP A 526 1.28 -29.48 38.45
CA TRP A 526 1.40 -30.24 37.22
C TRP A 526 0.01 -30.42 36.60
N THR A 527 -0.11 -30.16 35.30
CA THR A 527 -1.39 -30.31 34.59
C THR A 527 -1.17 -31.03 33.27
N THR A 528 -1.99 -32.06 33.02
CA THR A 528 -2.26 -32.54 31.67
C THR A 528 -3.38 -31.69 31.07
N PRO A 529 -3.13 -30.95 29.99
CA PRO A 529 -4.21 -30.42 29.15
C PRO A 529 -5.11 -31.50 28.57
N GLU A 530 -6.06 -32.00 29.35
CA GLU A 530 -7.03 -33.01 28.94
C GLU A 530 -8.09 -32.48 27.96
N LYS A 531 -8.09 -31.16 27.66
CA LYS A 531 -9.16 -30.49 26.90
C LYS A 531 -8.69 -29.33 26.00
N LEU A 532 -7.60 -29.47 25.25
CA LEU A 532 -7.19 -28.45 24.27
C LEU A 532 -7.12 -29.01 22.86
N GLU A 533 -7.70 -28.27 21.90
CA GLU A 533 -7.58 -28.55 20.47
C GLU A 533 -6.11 -28.60 20.04
N THR A 534 -5.79 -29.52 19.13
CA THR A 534 -4.45 -29.83 18.65
C THR A 534 -3.63 -28.58 18.26
N GLY A 535 -2.38 -28.49 18.70
CA GLY A 535 -1.43 -27.44 18.33
C GLY A 535 -1.50 -26.10 19.09
N ARG A 536 -2.45 -25.90 20.02
CA ARG A 536 -2.58 -24.64 20.80
C ARG A 536 -1.84 -24.62 22.14
N VAL A 537 -1.58 -25.78 22.75
CA VAL A 537 -1.02 -25.88 24.11
C VAL A 537 0.37 -25.24 24.24
N LEU A 538 1.28 -25.53 23.31
CA LEU A 538 2.64 -25.01 23.39
C LEU A 538 2.68 -23.49 23.20
N CYS A 539 2.02 -22.96 22.17
CA CYS A 539 2.08 -21.54 21.86
C CYS A 539 1.25 -20.66 22.81
N ASP A 540 0.10 -21.14 23.29
CA ASP A 540 -0.85 -20.31 24.03
C ASP A 540 -0.71 -20.46 25.56
N GLU A 541 -0.19 -21.58 26.05
CA GLU A 541 -0.11 -21.88 27.49
C GLU A 541 1.32 -22.04 28.03
N VAL A 542 2.23 -22.65 27.26
CA VAL A 542 3.58 -23.02 27.75
C VAL A 542 4.63 -21.97 27.39
N CYS A 543 4.79 -21.63 26.10
CA CYS A 543 5.72 -20.60 25.63
C CYS A 543 5.55 -19.25 26.36
N PRO A 544 4.33 -18.77 26.67
CA PRO A 544 4.13 -17.54 27.43
C PRO A 544 4.68 -17.57 28.85
N LYS A 545 4.61 -18.74 29.51
CA LYS A 545 5.10 -18.96 30.87
C LYS A 545 6.61 -19.07 30.86
N VAL A 546 7.18 -19.87 29.96
CA VAL A 546 8.64 -19.92 29.74
C VAL A 546 9.22 -18.54 29.42
N PHE A 547 8.54 -17.76 28.56
CA PHE A 547 9.00 -16.41 28.21
C PHE A 547 9.04 -15.45 29.40
N ARG A 548 8.11 -15.54 30.36
CA ARG A 548 8.01 -14.61 31.50
C ARG A 548 8.91 -14.97 32.68
N ASN A 549 9.48 -16.18 32.70
CA ASN A 549 10.37 -16.65 33.76
C ASN A 549 11.83 -16.53 33.32
N LEU A 550 12.71 -16.11 34.24
CA LEU A 550 14.14 -15.95 33.95
C LEU A 550 14.89 -17.28 34.01
N TRP A 551 14.44 -18.16 34.90
CA TRP A 551 15.02 -19.47 35.16
C TRP A 551 14.08 -20.59 34.71
N MET A 552 14.66 -21.72 34.36
CA MET A 552 13.95 -22.96 34.11
C MET A 552 14.69 -24.11 34.80
N LEU A 553 13.95 -24.96 35.52
CA LEU A 553 14.43 -26.24 36.03
C LEU A 553 13.72 -27.35 35.26
N ALA A 554 14.48 -28.20 34.58
CA ALA A 554 13.95 -29.24 33.71
C ALA A 554 14.33 -30.63 34.22
N GLU A 555 13.32 -31.44 34.52
CA GLU A 555 13.48 -32.84 34.89
C GLU A 555 13.50 -33.69 33.61
N VAL A 556 14.65 -34.31 33.32
CA VAL A 556 14.90 -34.96 32.02
C VAL A 556 15.09 -36.48 32.10
N SER A 557 14.69 -37.10 33.21
CA SER A 557 14.96 -38.52 33.52
C SER A 557 14.17 -39.54 32.71
N ASP A 558 13.44 -39.14 31.67
CA ASP A 558 12.71 -40.08 30.80
C ASP A 558 12.74 -39.72 29.33
N PHE A 559 13.58 -38.75 28.94
CA PHE A 559 13.66 -38.23 27.58
C PHE A 559 12.28 -37.82 27.02
N ASN A 560 11.43 -37.18 27.83
CA ASN A 560 10.14 -36.69 27.34
C ASN A 560 10.32 -35.58 26.28
N PRO A 561 9.80 -35.74 25.05
CA PRO A 561 10.05 -34.78 23.99
C PRO A 561 9.51 -33.37 24.25
N ASN A 562 8.39 -33.20 24.96
CA ASN A 562 7.87 -31.86 25.26
C ASN A 562 8.76 -31.10 26.23
N VAL A 563 9.27 -31.77 27.27
CA VAL A 563 10.18 -31.14 28.24
C VAL A 563 11.42 -30.63 27.52
N PHE A 564 11.94 -31.43 26.58
CA PHE A 564 13.07 -31.02 25.77
C PHE A 564 12.75 -29.87 24.80
N PHE A 565 11.56 -29.82 24.21
CA PHE A 565 11.09 -28.63 23.47
C PHE A 565 11.09 -27.37 24.33
N GLU A 566 10.54 -27.45 25.54
CA GLU A 566 10.50 -26.34 26.47
C GLU A 566 11.91 -25.87 26.84
N CYS A 567 12.84 -26.80 27.05
CA CYS A 567 14.24 -26.50 27.33
C CYS A 567 14.92 -25.78 26.16
N GLY A 568 14.73 -26.28 24.94
CA GLY A 568 15.27 -25.65 23.74
C GLY A 568 14.70 -24.25 23.52
N PHE A 569 13.39 -24.08 23.73
CA PHE A 569 12.72 -22.79 23.62
C PHE A 569 13.24 -21.78 24.66
N ALA A 570 13.40 -22.21 25.91
CA ALA A 570 13.94 -21.38 26.98
C ALA A 570 15.39 -20.94 26.69
N LEU A 571 16.26 -21.88 26.31
CA LEU A 571 17.66 -21.59 25.98
C LEU A 571 17.78 -20.63 24.80
N GLY A 572 16.97 -20.82 23.74
CA GLY A 572 17.02 -19.91 22.62
C GLY A 572 16.57 -18.49 22.96
N LEU A 573 15.63 -18.31 23.91
CA LEU A 573 15.30 -16.99 24.47
C LEU A 573 16.39 -16.40 25.39
N GLY A 574 17.49 -17.11 25.62
CA GLY A 574 18.53 -16.73 26.57
C GLY A 574 18.12 -16.90 28.03
N ARG A 575 17.16 -17.78 28.34
CA ARG A 575 16.77 -18.12 29.72
C ARG A 575 17.76 -19.09 30.33
N ARG A 576 17.84 -19.08 31.66
CA ARG A 576 18.78 -19.90 32.41
C ARG A 576 18.17 -21.26 32.72
N VAL A 577 18.61 -22.31 32.03
CA VAL A 577 18.07 -23.67 32.16
C VAL A 577 19.01 -24.55 32.99
N VAL A 578 18.47 -25.25 33.99
CA VAL A 578 19.17 -26.25 34.79
C VAL A 578 18.54 -27.61 34.52
N PHE A 579 19.35 -28.55 34.03
CA PHE A 579 18.94 -29.92 33.78
C PHE A 579 19.13 -30.77 35.04
N LEU A 580 18.09 -31.51 35.40
CA LEU A 580 18.04 -32.35 36.61
C LEU A 580 17.72 -33.78 36.20
N CYS A 581 18.43 -34.74 36.80
CA CYS A 581 18.22 -36.15 36.53
C CYS A 581 18.23 -36.97 37.82
N ASP A 582 17.24 -37.84 37.96
CA ASP A 582 17.07 -38.79 39.04
C ASP A 582 18.19 -39.84 39.01
N ASP A 583 18.84 -40.05 40.16
CA ASP A 583 19.95 -40.98 40.32
C ASP A 583 19.59 -42.43 40.00
N LYS A 584 18.31 -42.79 40.01
CA LYS A 584 17.86 -44.13 39.62
C LYS A 584 17.89 -44.37 38.10
N SER A 585 18.09 -43.32 37.30
CA SER A 585 17.99 -43.37 35.83
C SER A 585 19.36 -43.60 35.19
N GLU A 586 20.07 -44.67 35.57
CA GLU A 586 21.48 -44.91 35.17
C GLU A 586 21.71 -44.94 33.66
N ASP A 587 20.80 -45.58 32.90
CA ASP A 587 20.89 -45.63 31.44
C ASP A 587 20.81 -44.24 30.78
N ILE A 588 20.06 -43.33 31.39
CA ILE A 588 19.83 -41.97 30.89
C ILE A 588 21.00 -41.08 31.28
N LYS A 589 21.49 -41.25 32.52
CA LYS A 589 22.71 -40.61 33.02
C LYS A 589 23.91 -40.91 32.13
N ALA A 590 24.10 -42.18 31.77
CA ALA A 590 25.17 -42.62 30.88
C ALA A 590 25.08 -41.95 29.49
N LYS A 591 23.86 -41.72 28.98
CA LYS A 591 23.63 -41.11 27.66
C LYS A 591 23.75 -39.59 27.65
N LEU A 592 23.35 -38.91 28.73
CA LEU A 592 23.48 -37.45 28.87
C LEU A 592 24.94 -37.01 29.13
N GLY A 593 25.75 -37.90 29.71
CA GLY A 593 27.14 -37.66 30.08
C GLY A 593 27.28 -36.94 31.42
N GLU A 594 28.26 -37.34 32.24
CA GLU A 594 28.36 -37.02 33.68
C GLU A 594 28.54 -35.54 34.05
N GLN A 595 28.72 -34.63 33.10
CA GLN A 595 29.13 -33.25 33.39
C GLN A 595 27.99 -32.22 33.41
N LEU A 596 26.76 -32.58 33.01
CA LEU A 596 25.83 -31.58 32.41
C LEU A 596 24.38 -31.63 32.89
N TYR A 597 24.12 -32.40 33.94
CA TYR A 597 22.90 -32.32 34.74
C TYR A 597 23.29 -32.39 36.22
N LYS A 598 22.42 -31.91 37.10
CA LYS A 598 22.57 -32.14 38.53
C LYS A 598 21.77 -33.38 38.91
N SER A 599 22.49 -34.39 39.38
CA SER A 599 21.86 -35.62 39.81
C SER A 599 21.18 -35.42 41.17
N TYR A 600 20.03 -36.05 41.36
CA TYR A 600 19.31 -36.00 42.62
C TYR A 600 18.73 -37.37 42.99
N GLN A 601 18.73 -37.69 44.28
CA GLN A 601 18.14 -38.91 44.81
C GLN A 601 16.68 -38.70 45.21
N THR A 602 16.37 -37.49 45.68
CA THR A 602 15.00 -37.05 45.99
C THR A 602 14.77 -35.65 45.46
N VAL A 603 13.54 -35.32 45.06
CA VAL A 603 13.20 -33.97 44.58
C VAL A 603 13.49 -32.90 45.65
N ASP A 604 13.43 -33.34 46.90
CA ASP A 604 13.53 -32.55 48.10
C ASP A 604 14.90 -31.90 48.34
N GLU A 605 15.98 -32.53 47.90
CA GLU A 605 17.36 -32.05 48.08
C GLU A 605 17.83 -31.11 46.96
N ILE A 606 17.03 -30.94 45.90
CA ILE A 606 17.42 -30.16 44.72
C ILE A 606 17.75 -28.69 45.09
N PRO A 607 16.94 -27.95 45.87
CA PRO A 607 17.28 -26.58 46.23
C PRO A 607 18.63 -26.48 46.96
N ASP A 608 18.93 -27.41 47.87
CA ASP A 608 20.19 -27.44 48.59
C ASP A 608 21.38 -27.72 47.67
N LYS A 609 21.23 -28.67 46.73
CA LYS A 609 22.25 -28.99 45.71
C LYS A 609 22.51 -27.83 44.75
N LEU A 610 21.49 -27.00 44.47
CA LEU A 610 21.64 -25.77 43.69
C LEU A 610 22.20 -24.60 44.52
N GLY A 611 22.42 -24.80 45.82
CA GLY A 611 22.89 -23.77 46.75
C GLY A 611 21.82 -22.73 47.09
N TRP A 612 20.54 -23.04 46.86
CA TRP A 612 19.38 -22.18 47.10
C TRP A 612 18.88 -22.36 48.53
N LYS A 613 19.71 -21.94 49.49
CA LYS A 613 19.38 -21.98 50.93
C LYS A 613 18.56 -20.77 51.36
N THR A 614 17.84 -20.94 52.46
CA THR A 614 16.66 -20.20 52.93
C THR A 614 16.75 -18.68 53.12
N GLU A 615 17.86 -17.97 52.86
CA GLU A 615 17.92 -16.56 53.25
C GLU A 615 18.52 -15.55 52.25
N LYS A 616 18.96 -15.95 51.05
CA LYS A 616 19.17 -14.99 49.93
C LYS A 616 19.48 -15.74 48.64
N PHE A 617 18.57 -15.66 47.69
CA PHE A 617 18.83 -16.04 46.31
C PHE A 617 19.95 -15.14 45.74
N ASN A 618 21.18 -15.66 45.66
CA ASN A 618 22.35 -14.90 45.21
C ASN A 618 22.65 -15.20 43.74
N ASN A 619 22.21 -14.30 42.84
CA ASN A 619 22.38 -14.43 41.39
C ASN A 619 23.82 -14.68 40.94
N ASN A 620 24.81 -14.22 41.71
CA ASN A 620 26.22 -14.26 41.30
C ASN A 620 26.83 -15.67 41.40
N LYS A 621 26.36 -16.54 42.30
CA LYS A 621 26.82 -17.94 42.40
C LYS A 621 26.19 -18.88 41.37
N ILE A 622 25.08 -18.48 40.76
CA ILE A 622 24.31 -19.35 39.85
C ILE A 622 24.74 -19.17 38.39
N ASN A 623 25.52 -18.13 38.07
CA ASN A 623 26.13 -18.02 36.74
C ASN A 623 27.05 -19.21 36.43
N ASP A 624 27.67 -19.82 37.45
CA ASP A 624 28.55 -20.99 37.30
C ASP A 624 27.78 -22.30 37.07
N LEU A 625 26.47 -22.33 37.38
CA LEU A 625 25.59 -23.48 37.17
C LEU A 625 24.95 -23.48 35.77
N TYR A 626 25.07 -22.38 35.04
CA TYR A 626 24.59 -22.28 33.67
C TYR A 626 25.61 -22.89 32.72
N GLN A 627 25.54 -24.21 32.56
CA GLN A 627 26.31 -24.95 31.55
C GLN A 627 25.34 -25.63 30.61
N VAL A 628 25.40 -25.22 29.34
CA VAL A 628 24.64 -25.83 28.25
C VAL A 628 25.16 -27.28 28.06
N PRO A 629 24.30 -28.32 28.05
CA PRO A 629 24.73 -29.71 27.94
C PRO A 629 25.69 -29.98 26.77
N ARG A 630 26.58 -30.99 26.86
CA ARG A 630 27.60 -31.30 25.83
C ARG A 630 26.98 -31.57 24.48
N VAL A 631 25.81 -32.21 24.50
CA VAL A 631 24.94 -32.43 23.35
C VAL A 631 24.62 -31.14 22.61
N PHE A 632 24.78 -30.00 23.28
CA PHE A 632 24.51 -28.64 22.83
C PHE A 632 25.72 -27.70 23.02
N LYS A 633 26.94 -28.23 23.24
CA LYS A 633 28.17 -27.46 23.54
C LYS A 633 28.51 -26.40 22.48
N HIS A 634 28.02 -26.59 21.27
CA HIS A 634 28.26 -25.73 20.11
C HIS A 634 27.11 -24.73 19.86
N ILE A 635 26.21 -24.57 20.82
CA ILE A 635 25.05 -23.67 20.75
C ILE A 635 25.38 -22.42 21.57
N ASN A 636 25.95 -21.40 20.91
CA ASN A 636 26.30 -20.13 21.53
C ASN A 636 25.06 -19.30 21.92
N ASN A 637 25.20 -18.40 22.89
CA ASN A 637 24.13 -17.47 23.27
C ASN A 637 23.65 -16.69 22.05
N PHE A 638 22.37 -16.85 21.78
CA PHE A 638 21.72 -16.43 20.56
C PHE A 638 21.31 -14.95 20.65
N ASN A 639 21.98 -14.08 19.88
CA ASN A 639 21.56 -12.67 19.73
C ASN A 639 20.14 -12.59 19.18
N SER A 640 19.43 -11.48 19.48
CA SER A 640 18.03 -11.22 19.09
C SER A 640 17.62 -11.84 17.73
N PRO A 641 16.43 -12.46 17.60
CA PRO A 641 15.95 -13.12 16.38
C PRO A 641 16.00 -12.27 15.09
N ASN A 642 16.12 -10.96 15.22
CA ASN A 642 15.97 -10.00 14.13
C ASN A 642 17.22 -9.81 13.25
N ASP A 643 18.39 -10.32 13.65
CA ASP A 643 19.67 -9.99 12.97
C ASP A 643 20.37 -11.18 12.29
N ARG A 644 19.67 -12.29 11.99
CA ARG A 644 20.31 -13.49 11.41
C ARG A 644 20.04 -13.72 9.93
N ASP A 645 21.10 -14.14 9.24
CA ASP A 645 21.04 -14.60 7.86
C ASP A 645 20.34 -15.96 7.77
N LYS A 646 19.04 -15.90 7.51
CA LYS A 646 18.25 -17.10 7.26
C LYS A 646 18.63 -17.75 5.92
N SER A 647 19.02 -19.03 5.95
CA SER A 647 19.19 -19.90 4.79
C SER A 647 17.83 -20.24 4.16
N ASN A 648 17.83 -20.50 2.84
CA ASN A 648 16.61 -20.81 2.09
C ASN A 648 16.17 -22.27 2.22
N GLU A 649 16.92 -23.05 2.97
CA GLU A 649 16.78 -24.49 3.06
C GLU A 649 15.61 -24.82 4.01
N VAL A 650 14.74 -25.71 3.54
CA VAL A 650 13.76 -26.34 4.42
C VAL A 650 14.43 -27.59 4.96
N TYR A 651 14.66 -27.60 6.25
CA TYR A 651 15.27 -28.76 6.88
C TYR A 651 14.18 -29.75 7.26
N VAL A 652 14.25 -30.95 6.71
CA VAL A 652 13.50 -32.09 7.25
C VAL A 652 14.44 -32.82 8.18
N VAL A 653 14.17 -32.73 9.48
CA VAL A 653 14.93 -33.46 10.49
C VAL A 653 14.13 -34.70 10.84
N SER A 654 14.69 -35.88 10.53
CA SER A 654 13.96 -37.13 10.63
C SER A 654 14.84 -38.28 11.10
N PHE A 655 14.22 -39.19 11.85
CA PHE A 655 14.77 -40.48 12.24
C PHE A 655 15.09 -41.39 11.04
N ASN A 656 14.19 -41.46 10.05
CA ASN A 656 14.34 -42.37 8.90
C ASN A 656 14.12 -41.62 7.57
N HIS A 657 15.13 -41.69 6.72
CA HIS A 657 15.16 -41.07 5.40
C HIS A 657 14.23 -41.73 4.37
N GLU A 658 13.85 -42.98 4.61
CA GLU A 658 13.05 -43.76 3.65
C GLU A 658 11.54 -43.64 3.84
N THR A 659 11.08 -42.76 4.74
CA THR A 659 9.63 -42.57 4.84
C THR A 659 9.11 -41.98 3.53
N GLU A 660 8.01 -42.54 3.01
CA GLU A 660 7.44 -42.13 1.73
C GLU A 660 7.14 -40.62 1.69
N LEU A 661 6.85 -40.01 2.84
CA LEU A 661 6.68 -38.58 2.97
C LEU A 661 7.99 -37.80 2.81
N VAL A 662 9.08 -38.20 3.49
CA VAL A 662 10.40 -37.55 3.33
C VAL A 662 10.83 -37.65 1.87
N ARG A 663 10.65 -38.83 1.24
CA ARG A 663 10.92 -39.04 -0.18
C ARG A 663 10.06 -38.15 -1.07
N LYS A 664 8.75 -38.07 -0.83
CA LYS A 664 7.85 -37.17 -1.59
C LYS A 664 8.23 -35.71 -1.40
N LEU A 665 8.69 -35.30 -0.21
CA LEU A 665 9.12 -33.93 0.04
C LEU A 665 10.46 -33.62 -0.63
N THR A 666 11.44 -34.53 -0.60
CA THR A 666 12.72 -34.33 -1.29
C THR A 666 12.61 -34.42 -2.81
N GLU A 667 11.76 -35.30 -3.33
CA GLU A 667 11.46 -35.39 -4.77
C GLU A 667 10.72 -34.15 -5.26
N ARG A 668 9.81 -33.61 -4.43
CA ARG A 668 9.02 -32.44 -4.78
C ARG A 668 9.79 -31.13 -4.58
N TYR A 669 10.77 -31.09 -3.69
CA TYR A 669 11.52 -29.88 -3.35
C TYR A 669 13.04 -30.15 -3.30
N SER A 670 13.76 -29.66 -4.32
CA SER A 670 15.21 -29.81 -4.47
C SER A 670 16.05 -29.08 -3.41
N TYR A 671 15.44 -28.16 -2.67
CA TYR A 671 16.06 -27.37 -1.59
C TYR A 671 15.76 -27.93 -0.20
N THR A 672 15.06 -29.06 -0.13
CA THR A 672 14.86 -29.77 1.13
C THR A 672 16.15 -30.48 1.50
N LYS A 673 16.83 -30.00 2.54
CA LYS A 673 17.93 -30.74 3.14
C LYS A 673 17.36 -31.66 4.19
N VAL A 674 17.61 -32.96 4.03
CA VAL A 674 17.27 -33.91 5.08
C VAL A 674 18.46 -33.99 6.01
N ALA A 675 18.30 -33.46 7.23
CA ALA A 675 19.24 -33.72 8.30
C ALA A 675 18.90 -35.10 8.87
N ILE A 676 19.61 -36.11 8.38
CA ILE A 676 19.48 -37.51 8.76
C ILE A 676 20.68 -37.88 9.62
N ASN A 677 20.54 -38.90 10.47
CA ASN A 677 21.60 -39.50 11.27
C ASN A 677 22.08 -38.64 12.46
N ILE A 678 21.15 -38.24 13.31
CA ILE A 678 21.48 -38.05 14.74
C ILE A 678 21.64 -39.43 15.44
N LEU A 679 21.40 -40.54 14.74
CA LEU A 679 21.18 -41.86 15.35
C LEU A 679 22.43 -42.63 15.80
N ASP A 680 23.60 -42.42 15.19
CA ASP A 680 24.81 -43.14 15.57
C ASP A 680 25.60 -42.42 16.67
N GLN A 681 25.18 -41.22 17.06
CA GLN A 681 25.92 -40.38 18.00
C GLN A 681 24.97 -39.78 19.03
N CYS A 682 25.26 -39.95 20.31
CA CYS A 682 24.50 -39.36 21.42
C CYS A 682 24.48 -37.80 21.42
N PHE A 683 24.92 -37.15 20.34
CA PHE A 683 25.23 -35.73 20.26
C PHE A 683 24.59 -35.09 19.03
N ILE A 684 24.16 -33.84 19.17
CA ILE A 684 23.73 -33.04 18.02
C ILE A 684 24.99 -32.61 17.26
N PRO A 685 25.06 -32.83 15.94
CA PRO A 685 26.21 -32.43 15.14
C PRO A 685 26.53 -30.94 15.29
N GLU A 686 27.82 -30.62 15.34
CA GLU A 686 28.31 -29.24 15.40
C GLU A 686 27.80 -28.43 14.20
N GLY A 687 27.32 -27.21 14.46
CA GLY A 687 26.73 -26.34 13.44
C GLY A 687 25.30 -26.71 13.00
N LEU A 688 24.73 -27.85 13.41
CA LEU A 688 23.36 -28.22 13.01
C LEU A 688 22.33 -27.26 13.59
N ALA A 689 22.39 -26.95 14.89
CA ALA A 689 21.47 -25.99 15.50
C ALA A 689 21.55 -24.60 14.86
N GLU A 690 22.77 -24.14 14.54
CA GLU A 690 23.00 -22.89 13.80
C GLU A 690 22.40 -22.94 12.39
N SER A 691 22.54 -24.08 11.70
CA SER A 691 21.91 -24.29 10.41
C SER A 691 20.38 -24.27 10.50
N LEU A 692 19.81 -24.86 11.55
CA LEU A 692 18.36 -24.96 11.75
C LEU A 692 17.71 -23.65 12.20
N ILE A 693 18.34 -22.85 13.08
CA ILE A 693 17.81 -21.54 13.47
C ILE A 693 17.94 -20.51 12.35
N ASN A 694 18.87 -20.74 11.44
CA ASN A 694 18.97 -20.00 10.19
C ASN A 694 18.06 -20.61 9.12
N ALA A 695 17.50 -21.81 9.30
CA ALA A 695 16.65 -22.42 8.29
C ALA A 695 15.39 -21.60 8.00
N ARG A 696 14.90 -21.75 6.77
CA ARG A 696 13.65 -21.12 6.33
C ARG A 696 12.45 -21.68 7.08
N ALA A 697 12.42 -23.00 7.20
CA ALA A 697 11.44 -23.73 7.98
C ALA A 697 12.06 -25.06 8.38
N VAL A 698 11.60 -25.58 9.51
CA VAL A 698 12.04 -26.89 10.00
C VAL A 698 10.82 -27.80 10.08
N LEU A 699 10.93 -28.93 9.39
CA LEU A 699 9.97 -30.02 9.40
C LEU A 699 10.57 -31.12 10.29
N VAL A 700 9.91 -31.41 11.41
CA VAL A 700 10.42 -32.36 12.40
C VAL A 700 9.58 -33.62 12.34
N ASN A 701 10.20 -34.72 11.91
CA ASN A 701 9.57 -36.03 11.84
C ASN A 701 9.94 -36.85 13.07
N LEU A 702 9.00 -37.00 14.00
CA LEU A 702 9.20 -37.85 15.16
C LEU A 702 9.05 -39.33 14.77
N ALA A 703 9.93 -40.16 15.30
CA ALA A 703 9.93 -41.60 15.02
C ALA A 703 8.65 -42.25 15.55
N GLY A 704 8.17 -41.78 16.70
CA GLY A 704 7.08 -42.42 17.43
C GLY A 704 7.54 -43.69 18.13
N VAL A 705 7.10 -43.87 19.37
CA VAL A 705 7.56 -45.01 20.17
C VAL A 705 6.68 -46.22 19.87
N GLN A 706 7.17 -47.11 18.99
CA GLN A 706 6.89 -48.52 19.24
C GLN A 706 7.54 -48.88 20.58
N ARG A 707 6.73 -49.34 21.54
CA ARG A 707 7.14 -49.61 22.94
C ARG A 707 8.45 -50.41 22.97
N GLY A 708 9.53 -49.84 23.50
CA GLY A 708 10.64 -50.64 24.01
C GLY A 708 12.03 -49.98 24.11
N SER A 709 12.49 -49.22 23.11
CA SER A 709 13.89 -48.73 23.13
C SER A 709 14.01 -47.29 23.66
N ASN A 710 14.86 -47.09 24.66
CA ASN A 710 15.22 -45.77 25.18
C ASN A 710 15.89 -44.88 24.12
N ASP A 711 16.41 -45.47 23.04
CA ASP A 711 17.04 -44.76 21.93
C ASP A 711 16.04 -43.92 21.12
N ASN A 712 14.84 -44.44 20.85
CA ASN A 712 13.81 -43.71 20.11
C ASN A 712 13.29 -42.51 20.91
N LYS A 713 13.20 -42.63 22.24
CA LYS A 713 12.80 -41.52 23.13
C LYS A 713 13.86 -40.43 23.17
N MET A 714 15.12 -40.81 23.34
CA MET A 714 16.24 -39.88 23.32
C MET A 714 16.30 -39.10 22.00
N HIS A 715 16.07 -39.78 20.89
CA HIS A 715 16.03 -39.16 19.58
C HIS A 715 14.88 -38.13 19.46
N ASP A 716 13.66 -38.52 19.78
CA ASP A 716 12.51 -37.59 19.71
C ASP A 716 12.70 -36.40 20.66
N ALA A 717 13.35 -36.60 21.81
CA ALA A 717 13.76 -35.53 22.72
C ALA A 717 14.78 -34.55 22.09
N GLN A 718 15.82 -35.06 21.42
CA GLN A 718 16.79 -34.21 20.73
C GLN A 718 16.14 -33.40 19.60
N LEU A 719 15.24 -34.01 18.83
CA LEU A 719 14.51 -33.32 17.77
C LEU A 719 13.60 -32.22 18.30
N MET A 720 12.87 -32.51 19.37
CA MET A 720 11.98 -31.54 19.99
C MET A 720 12.76 -30.41 20.66
N PHE A 721 13.93 -30.68 21.23
CA PHE A 721 14.84 -29.65 21.71
C PHE A 721 15.24 -28.66 20.62
N LEU A 722 15.67 -29.16 19.46
CA LEU A 722 16.00 -28.32 18.29
C LEU A 722 14.79 -27.53 17.80
N ALA A 723 13.61 -28.16 17.76
CA ALA A 723 12.36 -27.49 17.42
C ALA A 723 12.08 -26.31 18.35
N GLY A 724 12.27 -26.50 19.67
CA GLY A 724 12.11 -25.44 20.66
C GLY A 724 13.03 -24.25 20.41
N ILE A 725 14.32 -24.50 20.18
CA ILE A 725 15.29 -23.45 19.84
C ILE A 725 14.80 -22.71 18.59
N CYS A 726 14.47 -23.42 17.51
CA CYS A 726 14.02 -22.82 16.26
C CYS A 726 12.80 -21.91 16.46
N VAL A 727 11.78 -22.38 17.19
CA VAL A 727 10.57 -21.58 17.48
C VAL A 727 10.91 -20.33 18.29
N SER A 728 11.80 -20.41 19.27
CA SER A 728 12.22 -19.23 20.05
C SER A 728 12.94 -18.17 19.22
N GLN A 729 13.62 -18.59 18.15
CA GLN A 729 14.30 -17.73 17.20
C GLN A 729 13.40 -17.29 16.04
N GLY A 730 12.09 -17.54 16.13
CA GLY A 730 11.13 -17.14 15.10
C GLY A 730 11.29 -17.92 13.79
N VAL A 731 11.84 -19.14 13.85
CA VAL A 731 11.82 -20.08 12.71
C VAL A 731 10.49 -20.82 12.71
N PRO A 732 9.78 -20.85 11.56
CA PRO A 732 8.59 -21.68 11.41
C PRO A 732 8.94 -23.16 11.56
N VAL A 733 8.30 -23.85 12.51
CA VAL A 733 8.48 -25.30 12.71
C VAL A 733 7.16 -26.02 12.56
N LYS A 734 7.17 -27.14 11.84
CA LYS A 734 6.06 -28.10 11.79
C LYS A 734 6.55 -29.46 12.24
N ILE A 735 5.93 -29.97 13.29
CA ILE A 735 6.20 -31.31 13.81
C ILE A 735 5.14 -32.26 13.23
N PHE A 736 5.56 -33.45 12.85
CA PHE A 736 4.70 -34.52 12.35
C PHE A 736 5.22 -35.90 12.80
N GLN A 737 4.36 -36.91 12.73
CA GLN A 737 4.66 -38.29 13.13
C GLN A 737 3.89 -39.25 12.21
N SER A 738 4.54 -40.31 11.73
CA SER A 738 4.04 -41.18 10.65
C SER A 738 3.04 -42.26 11.08
N HIS A 739 2.88 -42.53 12.38
CA HIS A 739 2.01 -43.60 12.87
C HIS A 739 0.96 -43.11 13.88
N LYS A 740 -0.31 -43.54 13.72
CA LYS A 740 -1.46 -43.20 14.57
C LYS A 740 -1.38 -43.74 16.01
N ASN A 741 -0.42 -44.60 16.33
CA ASN A 741 -0.37 -45.28 17.61
C ASN A 741 0.80 -44.76 18.48
N PHE A 742 0.39 -44.12 19.59
CA PHE A 742 1.14 -43.83 20.82
C PHE A 742 2.19 -42.71 20.80
N TYR A 743 1.74 -41.51 21.19
CA TYR A 743 2.18 -40.81 22.40
C TYR A 743 0.96 -40.05 22.95
N ARG A 744 0.50 -40.34 24.17
CA ARG A 744 -0.48 -39.46 24.85
C ARG A 744 0.18 -38.20 25.42
N ASP A 745 1.51 -38.19 25.50
CA ASP A 745 2.28 -37.18 26.23
C ASP A 745 3.15 -36.29 25.32
N VAL A 746 2.94 -36.26 24.01
CA VAL A 746 3.48 -35.20 23.14
C VAL A 746 2.28 -34.35 22.74
N TRP A 747 2.28 -33.05 23.08
CA TRP A 747 1.09 -32.20 22.97
C TRP A 747 0.61 -32.09 21.51
N ASN A 748 -0.26 -33.02 21.12
CA ASN A 748 -1.05 -33.10 19.91
C ASN A 748 -0.43 -32.42 18.69
N ILE A 749 0.56 -33.13 18.14
CA ILE A 749 1.04 -33.05 16.75
C ILE A 749 -0.16 -33.18 15.80
N SER A 750 -0.10 -32.48 14.66
CA SER A 750 -1.03 -32.71 13.54
C SER A 750 -0.91 -34.17 13.10
N ILE A 751 -1.79 -35.03 13.61
CA ILE A 751 -1.84 -36.43 13.18
C ILE A 751 -2.24 -36.42 11.71
N MET A 752 -1.41 -37.04 10.87
CA MET A 752 -1.60 -37.05 9.41
C MET A 752 -3.01 -37.49 9.02
N ASP A 753 -3.63 -36.77 8.10
CA ASP A 753 -4.35 -37.42 7.01
C ASP A 753 -3.31 -38.00 6.06
N ASN A 754 -3.52 -39.22 5.57
CA ASN A 754 -2.53 -40.02 4.82
C ASN A 754 -2.07 -39.35 3.50
N SER A 755 -2.65 -38.21 3.12
CA SER A 755 -2.34 -37.46 1.90
C SER A 755 -1.07 -36.60 2.00
N GLY A 756 -0.62 -36.22 3.20
CA GLY A 756 0.55 -35.35 3.38
C GLY A 756 0.36 -33.90 2.89
N GLU A 757 -0.83 -33.54 2.42
CA GLU A 757 -1.12 -32.23 1.82
C GLU A 757 -0.94 -31.06 2.80
N ASP A 758 -1.18 -31.26 4.09
CA ASP A 758 -1.06 -30.19 5.08
C ASP A 758 0.40 -29.81 5.37
N ILE A 759 1.33 -30.75 5.18
CA ILE A 759 2.77 -30.51 5.33
C ILE A 759 3.30 -29.79 4.08
N VAL A 760 2.82 -30.19 2.91
CA VAL A 760 3.07 -29.50 1.63
C VAL A 760 2.54 -28.07 1.70
N LYS A 761 1.27 -27.89 2.10
CA LYS A 761 0.67 -26.57 2.32
C LYS A 761 1.45 -25.77 3.36
N PHE A 762 2.01 -26.38 4.42
CA PHE A 762 2.86 -25.70 5.40
C PHE A 762 4.22 -25.29 4.82
N ALA A 763 4.88 -26.17 4.07
CA ALA A 763 6.17 -25.87 3.42
C ALA A 763 6.01 -24.77 2.35
N ASP A 764 4.93 -24.83 1.56
CA ASP A 764 4.56 -23.82 0.56
C ASP A 764 4.10 -22.51 1.20
N ALA A 765 3.51 -22.60 2.39
CA ALA A 765 3.08 -21.50 3.21
C ALA A 765 4.25 -20.72 3.82
N CYS A 766 5.28 -21.41 4.30
CA CYS A 766 6.42 -20.77 4.91
C CYS A 766 7.07 -19.82 3.89
N PRO A 767 7.20 -18.53 4.19
CA PRO A 767 7.62 -17.54 3.20
C PRO A 767 8.91 -17.97 2.52
N TYR A 768 8.91 -18.07 1.19
CA TYR A 768 10.15 -18.17 0.42
C TYR A 768 10.85 -16.82 0.55
N LYS A 769 12.06 -16.78 1.13
CA LYS A 769 12.97 -15.68 0.80
C LYS A 769 13.28 -15.93 -0.67
N ASN A 770 12.61 -15.19 -1.55
CA ASN A 770 13.26 -14.88 -2.80
C ASN A 770 14.50 -14.10 -2.36
N THR A 771 15.65 -14.79 -2.23
CA THR A 771 16.94 -14.17 -2.52
C THR A 771 16.96 -13.91 -4.02
N GLU A 772 16.07 -13.03 -4.48
CA GLU A 772 16.57 -11.92 -5.29
C GLU A 772 17.40 -11.00 -4.37
#